data_AF-A0A7L1QQJ7-F1
#
_entry.id   AF-A0A7L1QQJ7-F1
#
_cell.length_a   1.000
_cell.length_b   1.000
_cell.length_c   1.000
_cell.angle_alpha   90.00
_cell.angle_beta   90.00
_cell.angle_gamma   90.00
#
_symmetry.space_group_name_H-M   'P 1'
#
loop_
_entity.id
_entity.type
_entity.pdbx_description
1 polymer ?
#
loop_
_entity_poly.entity_id
_entity_poly.type
_entity_poly.pdbx_seq_one_letter_code
_entity_poly.pdbx_strand_id
1 'polypeptide(L)'
;MTLQELVARAAALHRHRAAVRFDECGGRAPASCTYGTMAELAGQLAAFLREHCGLQGNREIGLYCHPGINLPSWILGILQVPAAYSPIDPDVPPTISTYFMKKSNLQYILVENDKIHKFQMSHADCFCHNSSAIEHIGLTLFQMSSSNTDFSSEVGNMKNKCEPFKAVENSQPGFTVCPDQTKIKTSAAGYMDAGQKGTLAYVLHTSGTTGMPKIVRVPHKCIVPNIHHLKSIFEITQDDVLFLASPLTFDPSVVELFMALTSGASILVVPNTVKMMPVELSAALFHHHHVTVLQATPTLLKTFGAHIIKSRVLSANTSLRVLALGGEAFPVLSLLKSWKHKENKTSIFNLYGITEVSSWATCYKIPEEVFSADFRTDFPIPLGSPLLGTKLEVRDANGSAVLEGEGQIFIGGEERICFLDDEVTVPLGTMRETGDYVRVKNAELFFLGRKDNQIKRHGKRFNIEYLRQVAENVCQVEACAVTWYQQEKLILFVLPKDDFEERETLKELQKHLPAYAVPDEIVVIKALPLTSHGKVDISELNKIYQNHLNSRRRDSKLSDAEELWERLQYLWKSVLGLPCDSTGIPKDAVFLYSGGDSLKAVRFYEEIEMLVGKAVPGLLEVILSHSVEEVYRHILKILFPDEEQLMNPDNVAKRKLRGNSGEEFHGKYIKLTSEKDLEIASGVIPFIALNRGNHFFPMNFTKSSMQPKDTVRVRVEPLQQQSFLHSKTPGVMKSHVQGAALENRVLTLVENKAKKNDHSSAQQIHAECSQSSVAELALCMRWKSNTRKCVDASPLVVIPAEEELSASVYVGSHSYAMQAIDLDLGEIKWEKTLGNRIESCACVSKCGNFIVVGCYDGLVYVLQSSDGEVHWTFVTEDTVKSSAVVDPSSGLVYIGSHDQHVYALDIYKKVCKWKLHCEGGAVFSSPCLSSFPHHLYVATLGGLLLAVNPVTGSKIWKSNLGKPLFSSPHCNENYVFVGCVDGNLYCYSHSGEKVWQFSTNGPVFSSPCLSSLTKQEIYFGSHDCFIYCCNMEGNLLWKFEATSSVYGTPFVFQSDDLNNKILLAAVSTDGKVWILNAKSGAAEGVDKLPGEVFSSPVIWGTKLVVGCRNDYVYCLDLYIAGK
;
A
#
# COMPACT_ATOMS: atom_id res chain seq x y z
N MET A 1 -28.71 17.88 -25.31
CA MET A 1 -29.33 18.80 -24.34
C MET A 1 -28.51 18.72 -23.06
N THR A 2 -28.13 19.87 -22.49
CA THR A 2 -27.26 19.95 -21.31
C THR A 2 -28.08 20.21 -20.04
N LEU A 3 -27.44 20.16 -18.86
CA LEU A 3 -28.12 20.35 -17.58
C LEU A 3 -28.67 21.77 -17.44
N GLN A 4 -27.86 22.77 -17.78
CA GLN A 4 -28.23 24.18 -17.77
C GLN A 4 -29.36 24.51 -18.73
N GLU A 5 -29.43 23.85 -19.90
CA GLU A 5 -30.57 24.00 -20.82
C GLU A 5 -31.87 23.46 -20.22
N LEU A 6 -31.82 22.32 -19.54
CA LEU A 6 -32.98 21.74 -18.86
C LEU A 6 -33.45 22.62 -17.71
N VAL A 7 -32.53 23.14 -16.89
CA VAL A 7 -32.87 24.05 -15.79
C VAL A 7 -33.39 25.39 -16.31
N ALA A 8 -32.83 25.94 -17.40
CA ALA A 8 -33.33 27.18 -17.99
C ALA A 8 -34.79 27.05 -18.46
N ARG A 9 -35.17 25.89 -19.04
CA ARG A 9 -36.56 25.60 -19.40
C ARG A 9 -37.49 25.55 -18.18
N ALA A 10 -37.06 24.87 -17.12
CA ALA A 10 -37.84 24.81 -15.88
C ALA A 10 -37.96 26.20 -15.23
N ALA A 11 -36.88 26.99 -15.21
CA ALA A 11 -36.86 28.34 -14.66
C ALA A 11 -37.77 29.32 -15.43
N ALA A 12 -37.88 29.16 -16.75
CA ALA A 12 -38.81 29.94 -17.57
C ALA A 12 -40.28 29.65 -17.22
N LEU A 13 -40.60 28.39 -16.90
CA LEU A 13 -41.96 27.97 -16.54
C LEU A 13 -42.32 28.28 -15.07
N HIS A 14 -41.34 28.20 -14.16
CA HIS A 14 -41.55 28.25 -12.71
C HIS A 14 -40.84 29.43 -12.03
N ARG A 15 -40.70 30.55 -12.74
CA ARG A 15 -39.89 31.72 -12.33
C ARG A 15 -40.08 32.16 -10.87
N HIS A 16 -41.31 32.14 -10.37
CA HIS A 16 -41.65 32.63 -9.01
C HIS A 16 -41.60 31.55 -7.92
N ARG A 17 -41.42 30.27 -8.27
CA ARG A 17 -41.30 29.19 -7.27
C ARG A 17 -39.94 29.22 -6.61
N ALA A 18 -39.87 28.75 -5.36
CA ALA A 18 -38.60 28.55 -4.67
C ALA A 18 -37.82 27.41 -5.37
N ALA A 19 -36.63 27.72 -5.88
CA ALA A 19 -35.71 26.73 -6.40
C ALA A 19 -34.89 26.11 -5.26
N VAL A 20 -34.47 26.95 -4.30
CA VAL A 20 -33.56 26.56 -3.21
C VAL A 20 -34.10 27.09 -1.90
N ARG A 21 -34.07 26.26 -0.85
CA ARG A 21 -34.30 26.67 0.54
C ARG A 21 -33.06 26.34 1.37
N PHE A 22 -32.61 27.27 2.20
CA PHE A 22 -31.49 27.08 3.11
C PHE A 22 -31.95 27.32 4.55
N ASP A 23 -31.71 26.36 5.44
CA ASP A 23 -32.11 26.44 6.84
C ASP A 23 -30.93 26.14 7.77
N GLU A 24 -30.52 27.14 8.55
CA GLU A 24 -29.45 27.03 9.56
C GLU A 24 -29.88 26.23 10.81
N CYS A 25 -31.18 25.94 10.97
CA CYS A 25 -31.79 25.20 12.09
C CYS A 25 -31.61 25.82 13.49
N GLY A 26 -31.21 27.10 13.57
CA GLY A 26 -30.99 27.84 14.82
C GLY A 26 -32.09 28.84 15.23
N GLY A 27 -33.34 28.63 14.80
CA GLY A 27 -34.49 29.50 15.13
C GLY A 27 -34.64 30.76 14.26
N ARG A 28 -33.80 30.94 13.23
CA ARG A 28 -33.99 31.94 12.18
C ARG A 28 -34.94 31.41 11.09
N ALA A 29 -35.64 32.32 10.41
CA ALA A 29 -36.47 31.93 9.27
C ALA A 29 -35.59 31.40 8.12
N PRO A 30 -35.98 30.30 7.45
CA PRO A 30 -35.22 29.74 6.35
C PRO A 30 -35.16 30.71 5.18
N ALA A 31 -33.97 30.83 4.57
CA ALA A 31 -33.78 31.62 3.36
C ALA A 31 -34.31 30.85 2.14
N SER A 32 -34.85 31.57 1.14
CA SER A 32 -35.31 30.95 -0.10
C SER A 32 -34.88 31.76 -1.33
N CYS A 33 -34.42 31.08 -2.37
CA CYS A 33 -34.08 31.66 -3.66
C CYS A 33 -35.06 31.14 -4.72
N THR A 34 -35.66 32.06 -5.49
CA THR A 34 -36.59 31.69 -6.58
C THR A 34 -35.85 31.23 -7.82
N TYR A 35 -36.51 30.49 -8.70
CA TYR A 35 -35.96 30.14 -10.01
C TYR A 35 -35.51 31.36 -10.83
N GLY A 36 -36.28 32.46 -10.78
CA GLY A 36 -35.95 33.71 -11.46
C GLY A 36 -34.66 34.33 -10.95
N THR A 37 -34.55 34.51 -9.63
CA THR A 37 -33.34 35.04 -8.98
C THR A 37 -32.14 34.11 -9.20
N MET A 38 -32.35 32.80 -9.08
CA MET A 38 -31.30 31.81 -9.29
C MET A 38 -30.70 31.89 -10.70
N ALA A 39 -31.57 31.97 -11.72
CA ALA A 39 -31.16 32.07 -13.12
C ALA A 39 -30.47 33.40 -13.44
N GLU A 40 -30.92 34.50 -12.84
CA GLU A 40 -30.30 35.82 -12.97
C GLU A 40 -28.87 35.83 -12.40
N LEU A 41 -28.69 35.34 -11.17
CA LEU A 41 -27.36 35.22 -10.54
C LEU A 41 -26.43 34.31 -11.34
N ALA A 42 -26.95 33.19 -11.86
CA ALA A 42 -26.19 32.29 -12.72
C ALA A 42 -25.74 32.98 -14.03
N GLY A 43 -26.62 33.79 -14.64
CA GLY A 43 -26.30 34.56 -15.85
C GLY A 43 -25.25 35.64 -15.60
N GLN A 44 -25.30 36.32 -14.44
CA GLN A 44 -24.29 37.29 -14.01
C GLN A 44 -22.92 36.63 -13.84
N LEU A 45 -22.86 35.49 -13.14
CA LEU A 45 -21.62 34.72 -12.99
C LEU A 45 -21.08 34.25 -14.35
N ALA A 46 -21.94 33.76 -15.24
CA ALA A 46 -21.54 33.33 -16.58
C ALA A 46 -21.02 34.49 -17.45
N ALA A 47 -21.57 35.69 -17.31
CA ALA A 47 -21.03 36.89 -17.97
C ALA A 47 -19.63 37.24 -17.44
N PHE A 48 -19.47 37.23 -16.11
CA PHE A 48 -18.17 37.47 -15.47
C PHE A 48 -17.11 36.45 -15.90
N LEU A 49 -17.44 35.15 -15.91
CA LEU A 49 -16.50 34.10 -16.30
C LEU A 49 -16.07 34.21 -17.77
N ARG A 50 -16.95 34.68 -18.67
CA ARG A 50 -16.60 34.92 -20.08
C ARG A 50 -15.62 36.08 -20.26
N GLU A 51 -15.67 37.06 -19.36
CA GLU A 51 -14.78 38.22 -19.38
C GLU A 51 -13.40 37.89 -18.76
N HIS A 52 -13.37 37.06 -17.72
CA HIS A 52 -12.17 36.84 -16.90
C HIS A 52 -11.42 35.53 -17.19
N CYS A 53 -12.05 34.53 -17.82
CA CYS A 53 -11.44 33.21 -18.05
C CYS A 53 -11.12 32.95 -19.53
N GLY A 54 -9.88 32.57 -19.83
CA GLY A 54 -9.43 32.10 -21.15
C GLY A 54 -9.85 30.66 -21.46
N LEU A 55 -11.13 30.43 -21.77
CA LEU A 55 -11.71 29.07 -21.92
C LEU A 55 -11.37 28.34 -23.25
N GLN A 56 -10.23 28.65 -23.89
CA GLN A 56 -9.82 28.01 -25.15
C GLN A 56 -9.18 26.63 -24.97
N GLY A 57 -8.59 26.34 -23.80
CA GLY A 57 -7.87 25.10 -23.51
C GLY A 57 -8.56 24.24 -22.46
N ASN A 58 -8.32 24.53 -21.17
CA ASN A 58 -8.82 23.71 -20.06
C ASN A 58 -10.20 24.21 -19.59
N ARG A 59 -11.14 23.27 -19.41
CA ARG A 59 -12.58 23.56 -19.29
C ARG A 59 -13.13 23.15 -17.94
N GLU A 60 -12.34 23.32 -16.89
CA GLU A 60 -12.70 22.94 -15.53
C GLU A 60 -12.54 24.14 -14.63
N ILE A 61 -13.57 24.44 -13.84
CA ILE A 61 -13.56 25.52 -12.86
C ILE A 61 -13.78 24.91 -11.48
N GLY A 62 -12.81 25.10 -10.58
CA GLY A 62 -12.92 24.70 -9.19
C GLY A 62 -13.99 25.53 -8.46
N LEU A 63 -14.72 24.91 -7.54
CA LEU A 63 -15.69 25.59 -6.68
C LEU A 63 -15.43 25.21 -5.22
N TYR A 64 -14.78 26.10 -4.48
CA TYR A 64 -14.42 25.95 -3.06
C TYR A 64 -15.48 26.64 -2.19
N CYS A 65 -16.44 25.87 -1.68
CA CYS A 65 -17.59 26.41 -0.94
C CYS A 65 -18.25 25.38 -0.02
N HIS A 66 -19.05 25.86 0.92
CA HIS A 66 -20.03 25.02 1.61
C HIS A 66 -21.39 25.05 0.88
N PRO A 67 -22.21 23.99 0.96
CA PRO A 67 -23.55 24.01 0.39
C PRO A 67 -24.42 25.09 1.06
N GLY A 68 -24.87 26.07 0.27
CA GLY A 68 -25.67 27.19 0.72
C GLY A 68 -26.75 27.61 -0.26
N ILE A 69 -27.41 28.73 0.01
CA ILE A 69 -28.53 29.26 -0.79
C ILE A 69 -28.14 29.57 -2.26
N ASN A 70 -26.89 30.00 -2.49
CA ASN A 70 -26.39 30.42 -3.79
C ASN A 70 -25.73 29.30 -4.61
N LEU A 71 -25.50 28.14 -3.99
CA LEU A 71 -24.82 27.01 -4.61
C LEU A 71 -25.40 26.64 -6.00
N PRO A 72 -26.73 26.56 -6.20
CA PRO A 72 -27.28 26.22 -7.51
C PRO A 72 -27.01 27.29 -8.57
N SER A 73 -27.02 28.57 -8.19
CA SER A 73 -26.64 29.66 -9.08
C SER A 73 -25.17 29.59 -9.48
N TRP A 74 -24.29 29.24 -8.55
CA TRP A 74 -22.85 29.11 -8.82
C TRP A 74 -22.56 27.98 -9.80
N ILE A 75 -23.12 26.79 -9.55
CA ILE A 75 -22.97 25.62 -10.45
C ILE A 75 -23.53 25.95 -11.85
N LEU A 76 -24.73 26.53 -11.92
CA LEU A 76 -25.35 26.88 -13.20
C LEU A 76 -24.57 27.96 -13.95
N GLY A 77 -23.98 28.93 -13.27
CA GLY A 77 -23.15 29.95 -13.90
C GLY A 77 -21.89 29.38 -14.54
N ILE A 78 -21.24 28.40 -13.88
CA ILE A 78 -20.12 27.64 -14.46
C ILE A 78 -20.58 26.85 -15.69
N LEU A 79 -21.71 26.14 -15.61
CA LEU A 79 -22.23 25.32 -16.71
C LEU A 79 -22.72 26.13 -17.93
N GLN A 80 -23.01 27.43 -17.75
CA GLN A 80 -23.40 28.32 -18.85
C GLN A 80 -22.21 28.79 -19.70
N VAL A 81 -20.99 28.67 -19.17
CA VAL A 81 -19.77 28.75 -19.98
C VAL A 81 -19.35 27.33 -20.39
N PRO A 82 -18.49 27.13 -21.42
CA PRO A 82 -18.08 25.78 -21.83
C PRO A 82 -17.10 25.16 -20.83
N ALA A 83 -17.51 24.99 -19.57
CA ALA A 83 -16.75 24.43 -18.48
C ALA A 83 -17.57 23.48 -17.60
N ALA A 84 -16.89 22.47 -17.07
CA ALA A 84 -17.37 21.61 -15.99
C ALA A 84 -17.02 22.24 -14.64
N TYR A 85 -17.89 22.06 -13.65
CA TYR A 85 -17.58 22.46 -12.27
C TYR A 85 -16.88 21.33 -11.52
N SER A 86 -15.94 21.70 -10.65
CA SER A 86 -15.16 20.77 -9.82
C SER A 86 -15.30 21.17 -8.34
N PRO A 87 -16.19 20.52 -7.57
CA PRO A 87 -16.43 20.90 -6.19
C PRO A 87 -15.25 20.52 -5.30
N ILE A 88 -14.86 21.44 -4.40
CA ILE A 88 -13.77 21.24 -3.44
C ILE A 88 -14.34 21.56 -2.05
N ASP A 89 -14.34 20.56 -1.18
CA ASP A 89 -14.83 20.70 0.19
C ASP A 89 -13.80 21.44 1.05
N PRO A 90 -14.15 22.59 1.67
CA PRO A 90 -13.26 23.33 2.54
C PRO A 90 -12.76 22.56 3.75
N ASP A 91 -13.47 21.51 4.20
CA ASP A 91 -13.17 20.78 5.44
C ASP A 91 -12.29 19.53 5.23
N VAL A 92 -11.99 19.20 3.97
CA VAL A 92 -11.06 18.12 3.62
C VAL A 92 -9.60 18.56 3.87
N PRO A 93 -8.70 17.66 4.31
CA PRO A 93 -7.28 17.97 4.47
C PRO A 93 -6.65 18.66 3.24
N PRO A 94 -5.89 19.76 3.40
CA PRO A 94 -5.32 20.53 2.28
C PRO A 94 -4.48 19.72 1.30
N THR A 95 -3.84 18.63 1.76
CA THR A 95 -3.05 17.73 0.91
C THR A 95 -3.91 17.05 -0.16
N ILE A 96 -5.14 16.64 0.18
CA ILE A 96 -6.08 15.97 -0.73
C ILE A 96 -6.68 16.98 -1.70
N SER A 97 -7.15 18.14 -1.22
CA SER A 97 -7.68 19.19 -2.08
C SER A 97 -6.61 19.73 -3.04
N THR A 98 -5.37 19.93 -2.58
CA THR A 98 -4.24 20.34 -3.43
C THR A 98 -3.93 19.31 -4.50
N TYR A 99 -3.90 18.02 -4.13
CA TYR A 99 -3.70 16.94 -5.08
C TYR A 99 -4.79 16.95 -6.17
N PHE A 100 -6.06 17.06 -5.77
CA PHE A 100 -7.18 17.15 -6.70
C PHE A 100 -7.04 18.34 -7.66
N MET A 101 -6.78 19.54 -7.13
CA MET A 101 -6.64 20.75 -7.95
C MET A 101 -5.49 20.62 -8.97
N LYS A 102 -4.34 20.08 -8.55
CA LYS A 102 -3.18 19.87 -9.43
C LYS A 102 -3.43 18.79 -10.47
N LYS A 103 -3.99 17.64 -10.07
CA LYS A 103 -4.25 16.51 -10.97
C LYS A 103 -5.37 16.80 -11.99
N SER A 104 -6.37 17.59 -11.60
CA SER A 104 -7.38 18.10 -12.53
C SER A 104 -6.87 19.25 -13.41
N ASN A 105 -5.62 19.71 -13.19
CA ASN A 105 -5.01 20.82 -13.92
C ASN A 105 -5.87 22.10 -13.89
N LEU A 106 -6.50 22.39 -12.74
CA LEU A 106 -7.42 23.52 -12.61
C LEU A 106 -6.68 24.83 -12.90
N GLN A 107 -7.20 25.62 -13.83
CA GLN A 107 -6.67 26.95 -14.15
C GLN A 107 -7.35 28.05 -13.33
N TYR A 108 -8.60 27.83 -12.97
CA TYR A 108 -9.45 28.79 -12.29
C TYR A 108 -10.20 28.12 -11.15
N ILE A 109 -10.31 28.83 -10.03
CA ILE A 109 -11.07 28.40 -8.87
C ILE A 109 -11.90 29.56 -8.33
N LEU A 110 -13.19 29.31 -8.15
CA LEU A 110 -14.12 30.20 -7.46
C LEU A 110 -14.12 29.82 -5.98
N VAL A 111 -13.82 30.78 -5.13
CA VAL A 111 -13.77 30.63 -3.67
C VAL A 111 -14.89 31.46 -3.06
N GLU A 112 -15.68 30.85 -2.19
CA GLU A 112 -16.69 31.55 -1.39
C GLU A 112 -16.02 32.61 -0.50
N ASN A 113 -16.58 33.82 -0.48
CA ASN A 113 -15.92 34.99 0.10
C ASN A 113 -15.56 34.81 1.59
N ASP A 114 -16.38 34.10 2.36
CA ASP A 114 -16.11 33.83 3.77
C ASP A 114 -14.99 32.78 3.98
N LYS A 115 -14.58 32.06 2.94
CA LYS A 115 -13.54 31.03 2.99
C LYS A 115 -12.20 31.47 2.42
N ILE A 116 -12.10 32.68 1.85
CA ILE A 116 -10.87 33.17 1.20
C ILE A 116 -9.64 33.02 2.12
N HIS A 117 -9.75 33.43 3.38
CA HIS A 117 -8.64 33.33 4.33
C HIS A 117 -8.20 31.87 4.56
N LYS A 118 -9.17 30.95 4.74
CA LYS A 118 -8.87 29.51 4.91
C LYS A 118 -8.21 28.96 3.64
N PHE A 119 -8.72 29.34 2.47
CA PHE A 119 -8.20 28.90 1.18
C PHE A 119 -6.76 29.36 0.97
N GLN A 120 -6.48 30.64 1.21
CA GLN A 120 -5.15 31.24 1.06
C GLN A 120 -4.13 30.62 2.02
N MET A 121 -4.49 30.42 3.29
CA MET A 121 -3.62 29.77 4.27
C MET A 121 -3.32 28.30 3.92
N SER A 122 -4.29 27.59 3.35
CA SER A 122 -4.16 26.16 3.06
C SER A 122 -3.50 25.86 1.71
N HIS A 123 -3.49 26.81 0.77
CA HIS A 123 -3.09 26.59 -0.63
C HIS A 123 -2.21 27.71 -1.20
N ALA A 124 -1.45 28.42 -0.35
CA ALA A 124 -0.66 29.60 -0.72
C ALA A 124 0.23 29.38 -1.96
N ASP A 125 0.76 28.16 -2.14
CA ASP A 125 1.68 27.81 -3.23
C ASP A 125 0.98 27.49 -4.57
N CYS A 126 -0.36 27.57 -4.64
CA CYS A 126 -1.12 27.04 -5.79
C CYS A 126 -1.72 28.10 -6.72
N PHE A 127 -1.75 29.39 -6.33
CA PHE A 127 -2.44 30.44 -7.09
C PHE A 127 -1.63 31.72 -7.24
N CYS A 128 -1.89 32.45 -8.33
CA CYS A 128 -1.32 33.76 -8.58
C CYS A 128 -2.00 34.83 -7.69
N HIS A 129 -1.31 35.93 -7.38
CA HIS A 129 -1.89 37.08 -6.68
C HIS A 129 -3.00 37.82 -7.46
N ASN A 130 -3.35 37.36 -8.67
CA ASN A 130 -4.45 37.89 -9.46
C ASN A 130 -5.77 37.26 -9.01
N SER A 131 -6.61 38.05 -8.34
CA SER A 131 -7.97 37.68 -7.97
C SER A 131 -8.98 38.71 -8.45
N SER A 132 -10.14 38.25 -8.93
CA SER A 132 -11.25 39.11 -9.34
C SER A 132 -12.49 38.75 -8.52
N ALA A 133 -12.97 39.69 -7.70
CA ALA A 133 -14.12 39.49 -6.83
C ALA A 133 -15.44 39.81 -7.55
N ILE A 134 -16.48 39.03 -7.25
CA ILE A 134 -17.87 39.30 -7.62
C ILE A 134 -18.68 39.45 -6.34
N GLU A 135 -18.58 40.61 -5.69
CA GLU A 135 -19.07 40.82 -4.32
C GLU A 135 -20.56 40.48 -4.15
N HIS A 136 -21.41 40.86 -5.12
CA HIS A 136 -22.85 40.60 -5.07
C HIS A 136 -23.25 39.12 -5.28
N ILE A 137 -22.36 38.28 -5.83
CA ILE A 137 -22.57 36.83 -5.98
C ILE A 137 -21.93 36.05 -4.81
N GLY A 138 -21.04 36.70 -4.04
CA GLY A 138 -20.36 36.10 -2.89
C GLY A 138 -19.18 35.21 -3.25
N LEU A 139 -18.60 35.37 -4.45
CA LEU A 139 -17.47 34.58 -4.93
C LEU A 139 -16.28 35.46 -5.32
N THR A 140 -15.08 34.92 -5.14
CA THR A 140 -13.84 35.48 -5.67
C THR A 140 -13.15 34.46 -6.57
N LEU A 141 -12.81 34.88 -7.79
CA LEU A 141 -12.09 34.08 -8.76
C LEU A 141 -10.59 34.20 -8.53
N PHE A 142 -9.91 33.08 -8.36
CA PHE A 142 -8.45 32.99 -8.35
C PHE A 142 -7.96 32.28 -9.60
N GLN A 143 -6.88 32.81 -10.18
CA GLN A 143 -6.15 32.13 -11.25
C GLN A 143 -5.03 31.29 -10.63
N MET A 144 -4.97 30.01 -11.00
CA MET A 144 -3.95 29.09 -10.50
C MET A 144 -2.61 29.37 -11.18
N SER A 145 -1.51 29.26 -10.43
CA SER A 145 -0.16 29.48 -10.97
C SER A 145 0.22 28.33 -11.88
N SER A 146 0.55 28.62 -13.14
CA SER A 146 1.07 27.62 -14.07
C SER A 146 2.48 27.21 -13.64
N SER A 147 2.61 26.27 -12.71
CA SER A 147 3.88 25.60 -12.46
C SER A 147 4.11 24.54 -13.53
N ASN A 148 4.41 24.98 -14.75
CA ASN A 148 5.19 24.15 -15.67
C ASN A 148 6.66 24.38 -15.31
N THR A 149 7.21 23.48 -14.51
CA THR A 149 8.64 23.22 -14.46
C THR A 149 8.84 21.75 -14.85
N ASP A 150 9.04 21.59 -16.16
CA ASP A 150 9.73 20.53 -16.90
C ASP A 150 9.64 19.07 -16.43
N PHE A 151 8.75 18.32 -17.10
CA PHE A 151 8.99 16.93 -17.54
C PHE A 151 8.81 16.83 -19.06
N SER A 152 9.57 17.64 -19.83
CA SER A 152 9.79 17.35 -21.25
C SER A 152 10.87 18.26 -21.86
N SER A 153 12.13 17.83 -21.81
CA SER A 153 13.12 18.24 -22.82
C SER A 153 14.27 17.25 -22.85
N GLU A 154 14.19 16.26 -23.75
CA GLU A 154 15.30 15.78 -24.59
C GLU A 154 14.80 14.67 -25.54
N VAL A 155 14.26 15.04 -26.69
CA VAL A 155 14.57 14.36 -27.96
C VAL A 155 14.62 15.43 -29.05
N GLY A 156 15.80 15.54 -29.66
CA GLY A 156 16.09 16.50 -30.70
C GLY A 156 15.36 16.24 -32.03
N ASN A 157 15.11 17.36 -32.71
CA ASN A 157 14.87 17.54 -34.14
C ASN A 157 15.11 16.33 -35.06
N MET A 158 14.05 15.91 -35.76
CA MET A 158 14.17 15.58 -37.18
C MET A 158 13.01 16.18 -37.98
N LYS A 159 13.38 17.00 -38.96
CA LYS A 159 12.52 17.70 -39.92
C LYS A 159 11.57 16.74 -40.63
N ASN A 160 10.32 17.16 -40.83
CA ASN A 160 9.68 17.01 -42.13
C ASN A 160 8.80 18.22 -42.45
N LYS A 161 9.01 18.71 -43.67
CA LYS A 161 8.45 19.92 -44.27
C LYS A 161 6.97 19.74 -44.60
N CYS A 162 6.16 20.77 -44.39
CA CYS A 162 5.32 21.33 -45.46
C CYS A 162 4.94 22.78 -45.13
N GLU A 163 5.09 23.65 -46.13
CA GLU A 163 5.04 25.11 -46.08
C GLU A 163 3.61 25.72 -46.00
N PRO A 164 3.50 27.03 -45.67
CA PRO A 164 2.27 27.69 -45.26
C PRO A 164 1.53 28.37 -46.43
N PHE A 165 0.20 28.43 -46.37
CA PHE A 165 -0.58 29.36 -47.22
C PHE A 165 -1.20 30.49 -46.40
N LYS A 166 -0.93 31.71 -46.88
CA LYS A 166 -1.30 33.02 -46.34
C LYS A 166 -2.79 33.33 -46.46
N ALA A 167 -3.22 34.20 -45.55
CA ALA A 167 -4.52 34.85 -45.43
C ALA A 167 -4.97 35.64 -46.67
N VAL A 168 -6.29 35.76 -46.83
CA VAL A 168 -6.99 36.93 -47.40
C VAL A 168 -8.31 37.13 -46.65
N GLU A 169 -8.50 38.33 -46.09
CA GLU A 169 -9.75 38.86 -45.54
C GLU A 169 -10.76 39.21 -46.65
N ASN A 170 -12.06 39.07 -46.38
CA ASN A 170 -13.06 40.12 -46.66
C ASN A 170 -14.49 39.79 -46.15
N SER A 171 -14.99 40.70 -45.31
CA SER A 171 -16.36 41.27 -45.18
C SER A 171 -17.65 40.41 -45.20
N GLN A 172 -18.43 40.61 -44.13
CA GLN A 172 -19.85 40.30 -43.76
C GLN A 172 -20.97 40.45 -44.84
N PRO A 173 -22.29 40.29 -44.53
CA PRO A 173 -23.04 39.28 -43.73
C PRO A 173 -24.29 38.73 -44.49
N GLY A 174 -24.90 37.62 -44.03
CA GLY A 174 -26.23 37.20 -44.54
C GLY A 174 -26.82 35.94 -43.91
N PHE A 175 -27.99 36.07 -43.28
CA PHE A 175 -28.88 34.99 -42.84
C PHE A 175 -29.41 34.17 -44.03
N THR A 176 -29.65 32.86 -43.87
CA THR A 176 -30.92 32.13 -44.18
C THR A 176 -30.79 30.63 -43.80
N VAL A 177 -31.94 30.05 -43.43
CA VAL A 177 -32.23 28.72 -42.85
C VAL A 177 -32.06 27.52 -43.83
N CYS A 178 -31.82 26.34 -43.23
CA CYS A 178 -31.71 24.92 -43.67
C CYS A 178 -32.59 24.44 -44.87
N PRO A 179 -32.53 23.15 -45.35
CA PRO A 179 -31.74 21.96 -44.95
C PRO A 179 -31.09 21.18 -46.13
N ASP A 180 -30.25 20.17 -45.89
CA ASP A 180 -30.55 18.76 -46.24
C ASP A 180 -29.38 17.80 -45.90
N GLN A 181 -29.77 16.59 -45.55
CA GLN A 181 -28.94 15.43 -45.28
C GLN A 181 -28.24 14.97 -46.56
N THR A 182 -27.01 14.44 -46.47
CA THR A 182 -26.69 13.08 -46.95
C THR A 182 -25.23 12.66 -46.74
N LYS A 183 -25.10 11.35 -46.44
CA LYS A 183 -23.93 10.46 -46.59
C LYS A 183 -22.90 10.44 -45.45
N ILE A 184 -23.32 9.79 -44.36
CA ILE A 184 -22.44 8.91 -43.58
C ILE A 184 -22.60 7.50 -44.14
N LYS A 185 -21.53 6.92 -44.69
CA LYS A 185 -21.23 5.49 -44.62
C LYS A 185 -19.83 5.20 -45.18
N THR A 186 -18.86 5.11 -44.27
CA THR A 186 -17.81 4.09 -44.29
C THR A 186 -17.31 3.91 -42.86
N SER A 187 -17.23 2.66 -42.45
CA SER A 187 -16.93 2.15 -41.11
C SER A 187 -15.60 2.66 -40.54
N ALA A 188 -15.69 3.48 -39.48
CA ALA A 188 -14.59 3.78 -38.58
C ALA A 188 -15.12 3.67 -37.15
N ALA A 189 -14.42 2.95 -36.28
CA ALA A 189 -14.80 2.79 -34.88
C ALA A 189 -15.04 4.17 -34.24
N GLY A 190 -16.22 4.41 -33.68
CA GLY A 190 -16.56 5.68 -33.06
C GLY A 190 -15.87 5.82 -31.71
N TYR A 191 -15.30 7.00 -31.44
CA TYR A 191 -14.69 7.36 -30.16
C TYR A 191 -15.42 8.56 -29.56
N MET A 192 -15.53 8.61 -28.23
CA MET A 192 -15.84 9.83 -27.49
C MET A 192 -14.57 10.63 -27.25
N ASP A 193 -14.68 11.96 -27.31
CA ASP A 193 -13.57 12.90 -27.12
C ASP A 193 -13.94 13.95 -26.06
N ALA A 194 -13.14 14.00 -24.99
CA ALA A 194 -13.29 14.96 -23.90
C ALA A 194 -13.05 16.42 -24.34
N GLY A 195 -12.29 16.63 -25.43
CA GLY A 195 -11.94 17.94 -25.99
C GLY A 195 -13.07 18.64 -26.73
N GLN A 196 -14.20 17.98 -26.99
CA GLN A 196 -15.36 18.59 -27.65
C GLN A 196 -16.02 19.69 -26.77
N LYS A 197 -16.38 20.83 -27.40
CA LYS A 197 -16.95 22.00 -26.70
C LYS A 197 -18.26 21.65 -26.01
N GLY A 198 -18.35 21.94 -24.70
CA GLY A 198 -19.58 21.78 -23.90
C GLY A 198 -19.94 20.34 -23.56
N THR A 199 -18.99 19.40 -23.62
CA THR A 199 -19.26 17.97 -23.39
C THR A 199 -19.32 17.60 -21.91
N LEU A 200 -18.44 18.16 -21.07
CA LEU A 200 -18.32 17.82 -19.64
C LEU A 200 -19.29 18.62 -18.77
N ALA A 201 -19.86 17.95 -17.77
CA ALA A 201 -20.75 18.53 -16.77
C ALA A 201 -20.02 18.78 -15.44
N TYR A 202 -19.30 17.79 -14.93
CA TYR A 202 -18.61 17.91 -13.64
C TYR A 202 -17.38 17.01 -13.57
N VAL A 203 -16.50 17.31 -12.61
CA VAL A 203 -15.30 16.52 -12.31
C VAL A 203 -15.25 16.22 -10.81
N LEU A 204 -15.08 14.95 -10.47
CA LEU A 204 -14.96 14.48 -9.08
C LEU A 204 -13.69 13.65 -8.91
N HIS A 205 -13.34 13.36 -7.67
CA HIS A 205 -12.37 12.33 -7.35
C HIS A 205 -13.00 11.20 -6.54
N THR A 206 -12.50 9.98 -6.71
CA THR A 206 -12.87 8.82 -5.90
C THR A 206 -11.64 8.29 -5.18
N SER A 207 -11.80 7.75 -3.96
CA SER A 207 -10.75 6.99 -3.29
C SER A 207 -10.49 5.71 -4.10
N GLY A 208 -9.45 5.68 -4.93
CA GLY A 208 -9.14 4.51 -5.75
C GLY A 208 -8.87 3.28 -4.88
N THR A 209 -9.13 2.09 -5.42
CA THR A 209 -8.84 0.79 -4.77
C THR A 209 -7.35 0.59 -4.46
N THR A 210 -6.48 1.41 -5.06
CA THR A 210 -5.02 1.46 -4.88
C THR A 210 -4.55 2.46 -3.82
N GLY A 211 -5.47 3.17 -3.15
CA GLY A 211 -5.17 4.22 -2.16
C GLY A 211 -4.93 5.61 -2.75
N MET A 212 -4.70 5.74 -4.06
CA MET A 212 -4.56 7.04 -4.75
C MET A 212 -5.91 7.52 -5.31
N PRO A 213 -6.31 8.79 -5.12
CA PRO A 213 -7.56 9.29 -5.66
C PRO A 213 -7.58 9.32 -7.20
N LYS A 214 -8.62 8.73 -7.82
CA LYS A 214 -8.83 8.76 -9.27
C LYS A 214 -9.66 9.98 -9.65
N ILE A 215 -9.35 10.63 -10.77
CA ILE A 215 -10.17 11.73 -11.30
C ILE A 215 -11.21 11.16 -12.26
N VAL A 216 -12.47 11.59 -12.12
CA VAL A 216 -13.58 11.19 -12.99
C VAL A 216 -14.19 12.44 -13.60
N ARG A 217 -14.07 12.57 -14.93
CA ARG A 217 -14.69 13.64 -15.71
C ARG A 217 -15.95 13.12 -16.37
N VAL A 218 -17.09 13.74 -16.06
CA VAL A 218 -18.40 13.22 -16.43
C VAL A 218 -19.05 14.09 -17.51
N PRO A 219 -19.34 13.53 -18.70
CA PRO A 219 -20.11 14.21 -19.74
C PRO A 219 -21.57 14.48 -19.40
N HIS A 220 -22.13 15.57 -19.95
CA HIS A 220 -23.58 15.80 -19.97
C HIS A 220 -24.35 14.62 -20.58
N LYS A 221 -23.80 14.01 -21.64
CA LYS A 221 -24.39 12.82 -22.28
C LYS A 221 -24.54 11.63 -21.32
N CYS A 222 -23.75 11.56 -20.25
CA CYS A 222 -23.81 10.47 -19.27
C CYS A 222 -24.83 10.74 -18.17
N ILE A 223 -24.82 11.94 -17.60
CA ILE A 223 -25.64 12.26 -16.42
C ILE A 223 -27.08 12.69 -16.79
N VAL A 224 -27.31 13.30 -17.94
CA VAL A 224 -28.65 13.78 -18.34
C VAL A 224 -29.67 12.63 -18.48
N PRO A 225 -29.37 11.51 -19.18
CA PRO A 225 -30.29 10.37 -19.24
C PRO A 225 -30.62 9.80 -17.86
N ASN A 226 -29.63 9.81 -16.96
CA ASN A 226 -29.78 9.35 -15.58
C ASN A 226 -30.84 10.16 -14.83
N ILE A 227 -30.68 11.49 -14.79
CA ILE A 227 -31.60 12.42 -14.14
C ILE A 227 -33.00 12.33 -14.76
N HIS A 228 -33.09 12.28 -16.09
CA HIS A 228 -34.39 12.19 -16.77
C HIS A 228 -35.13 10.89 -16.43
N HIS A 229 -34.42 9.77 -16.39
CA HIS A 229 -35.04 8.48 -16.09
C HIS A 229 -35.47 8.40 -14.63
N LEU A 230 -34.62 8.81 -13.69
CA LEU A 230 -34.98 8.84 -12.26
C LEU A 230 -36.11 9.83 -11.97
N LYS A 231 -36.11 10.99 -12.61
CA LYS A 231 -37.24 11.94 -12.57
C LYS A 231 -38.56 11.27 -12.96
N SER A 232 -38.55 10.44 -14.00
CA SER A 232 -39.72 9.70 -14.45
C SER A 232 -40.12 8.58 -13.49
N ILE A 233 -39.15 7.79 -13.01
CA ILE A 233 -39.40 6.67 -12.08
C ILE A 233 -39.94 7.17 -10.74
N PHE A 234 -39.40 8.29 -10.26
CA PHE A 234 -39.82 8.92 -9.02
C PHE A 234 -40.97 9.90 -9.23
N GLU A 235 -41.50 10.08 -10.45
CA GLU A 235 -42.62 10.98 -10.73
C GLU A 235 -42.44 12.38 -10.11
N ILE A 236 -41.26 12.99 -10.29
CA ILE A 236 -40.95 14.30 -9.70
C ILE A 236 -41.78 15.40 -10.38
N THR A 237 -42.42 16.23 -9.57
CA THR A 237 -43.26 17.37 -9.96
C THR A 237 -42.74 18.66 -9.35
N GLN A 238 -43.29 19.80 -9.76
CA GLN A 238 -42.94 21.10 -9.21
C GLN A 238 -43.29 21.26 -7.72
N ASP A 239 -44.20 20.43 -7.19
CA ASP A 239 -44.68 20.52 -5.80
C ASP A 239 -43.79 19.76 -4.82
N ASP A 240 -42.71 19.16 -5.32
CA ASP A 240 -41.77 18.39 -4.52
C ASP A 240 -40.71 19.24 -3.84
N VAL A 241 -40.25 18.70 -2.71
CA VAL A 241 -39.11 19.20 -1.95
C VAL A 241 -38.12 18.06 -1.80
N LEU A 242 -37.00 18.18 -2.49
CA LEU A 242 -35.87 17.25 -2.40
C LEU A 242 -34.91 17.74 -1.32
N PHE A 243 -34.29 16.82 -0.60
CA PHE A 243 -33.20 17.16 0.32
C PHE A 243 -31.84 16.91 -0.34
N LEU A 244 -30.93 17.89 -0.26
CA LEU A 244 -29.52 17.71 -0.65
C LEU A 244 -28.77 16.97 0.47
N ALA A 245 -29.00 15.67 0.57
CA ALA A 245 -28.35 14.82 1.55
C ALA A 245 -26.87 14.68 1.27
N SER A 246 -26.53 14.45 0.00
CA SER A 246 -25.18 14.06 -0.43
C SER A 246 -24.20 15.25 -0.41
N PRO A 247 -22.93 15.04 -0.05
CA PRO A 247 -21.88 16.04 -0.21
C PRO A 247 -21.65 16.38 -1.68
N LEU A 248 -21.21 17.61 -1.96
CA LEU A 248 -20.94 18.07 -3.33
C LEU A 248 -19.81 17.29 -4.02
N THR A 249 -18.87 16.77 -3.25
CA THR A 249 -17.78 15.92 -3.77
C THR A 249 -18.25 14.51 -4.14
N PHE A 250 -19.56 14.22 -4.07
CA PHE A 250 -20.15 12.94 -4.41
C PHE A 250 -21.25 13.11 -5.46
N ASP A 251 -21.26 12.24 -6.47
CA ASP A 251 -22.13 12.38 -7.65
C ASP A 251 -23.65 12.22 -7.40
N PRO A 252 -24.14 11.50 -6.36
CA PRO A 252 -25.54 11.56 -5.96
C PRO A 252 -26.07 12.97 -5.68
N SER A 253 -25.20 13.91 -5.25
CA SER A 253 -25.59 15.33 -5.07
C SER A 253 -25.99 16.00 -6.38
N VAL A 254 -25.37 15.60 -7.50
CA VAL A 254 -25.72 16.07 -8.85
C VAL A 254 -27.12 15.59 -9.23
N VAL A 255 -27.44 14.34 -8.90
CA VAL A 255 -28.76 13.76 -9.14
C VAL A 255 -29.82 14.48 -8.29
N GLU A 256 -29.59 14.66 -7.00
CA GLU A 256 -30.49 15.40 -6.08
C GLU A 256 -30.77 16.82 -6.60
N LEU A 257 -29.70 17.55 -6.91
CA LEU A 257 -29.78 18.94 -7.36
C LEU A 257 -30.55 19.06 -8.68
N PHE A 258 -30.16 18.31 -9.70
CA PHE A 258 -30.73 18.48 -11.03
C PHE A 258 -32.07 17.76 -11.21
N MET A 259 -32.42 16.73 -10.41
CA MET A 259 -33.80 16.23 -10.37
C MET A 259 -34.76 17.31 -9.89
N ALA A 260 -34.38 18.08 -8.85
CA ALA A 260 -35.21 19.18 -8.37
C ALA A 260 -35.29 20.30 -9.40
N LEU A 261 -34.12 20.83 -9.80
CA LEU A 261 -34.04 22.04 -10.62
C LEU A 261 -34.64 21.88 -12.01
N THR A 262 -34.58 20.69 -12.61
CA THR A 262 -35.17 20.43 -13.94
C THR A 262 -36.68 20.13 -13.88
N SER A 263 -37.28 20.10 -12.68
CA SER A 263 -38.69 19.73 -12.48
C SER A 263 -39.56 20.87 -11.94
N GLY A 264 -38.98 22.04 -11.64
CA GLY A 264 -39.71 23.12 -10.96
C GLY A 264 -39.85 22.92 -9.45
N ALA A 265 -39.24 21.85 -8.91
CA ALA A 265 -39.26 21.48 -7.49
C ALA A 265 -38.25 22.32 -6.69
N SER A 266 -38.34 22.26 -5.36
CA SER A 266 -37.39 22.93 -4.48
C SER A 266 -36.31 21.95 -3.97
N ILE A 267 -35.06 22.39 -3.89
CA ILE A 267 -34.00 21.70 -3.14
C ILE A 267 -33.83 22.34 -1.76
N LEU A 268 -33.86 21.54 -0.71
CA LEU A 268 -33.56 21.94 0.67
C LEU A 268 -32.10 21.66 0.99
N VAL A 269 -31.41 22.67 1.50
CA VAL A 269 -30.01 22.62 1.93
C VAL A 269 -29.95 22.99 3.42
N VAL A 270 -29.20 22.22 4.19
CA VAL A 270 -28.90 22.50 5.61
C VAL A 270 -27.38 22.42 5.83
N PRO A 271 -26.83 23.12 6.83
CA PRO A 271 -25.42 23.00 7.19
C PRO A 271 -25.03 21.54 7.49
N ASN A 272 -23.78 21.19 7.18
CA ASN A 272 -23.24 19.85 7.46
C ASN A 272 -23.33 19.49 8.95
N THR A 273 -23.20 20.46 9.86
CA THR A 273 -23.38 20.25 11.30
C THR A 273 -24.76 19.70 11.65
N VAL A 274 -25.81 20.23 11.03
CA VAL A 274 -27.20 19.77 11.20
C VAL A 274 -27.38 18.36 10.62
N LYS A 275 -26.73 18.04 9.49
CA LYS A 275 -26.78 16.69 8.90
C LYS A 275 -26.30 15.60 9.87
N MET A 276 -25.43 15.97 10.82
CA MET A 276 -24.88 15.08 11.85
C MET A 276 -25.71 15.05 13.14
N MET A 277 -26.86 15.73 13.18
CA MET A 277 -27.75 15.82 14.34
C MET A 277 -29.12 15.21 13.98
N PRO A 278 -29.34 13.90 14.20
CA PRO A 278 -30.50 13.20 13.64
C PRO A 278 -31.86 13.74 14.10
N VAL A 279 -31.95 14.20 15.35
CA VAL A 279 -33.19 14.79 15.89
C VAL A 279 -33.51 16.11 15.19
N GLU A 280 -32.53 17.01 15.09
CA GLU A 280 -32.68 18.31 14.43
C GLU A 280 -32.93 18.15 12.93
N LEU A 281 -32.16 17.27 12.28
CA LEU A 281 -32.34 16.94 10.88
C LEU A 281 -33.76 16.40 10.63
N SER A 282 -34.25 15.46 11.44
CA SER A 282 -35.60 14.92 11.26
C SER A 282 -36.69 16.00 11.41
N ALA A 283 -36.49 16.97 12.30
CA ALA A 283 -37.38 18.11 12.47
C ALA A 283 -37.36 19.02 11.24
N ALA A 284 -36.17 19.38 10.76
CA ALA A 284 -36.01 20.19 9.56
C ALA A 284 -36.69 19.52 8.34
N LEU A 285 -36.41 18.23 8.11
CA LEU A 285 -36.92 17.51 6.94
C LEU A 285 -38.44 17.34 6.97
N PHE A 286 -39.02 16.83 8.06
CA PHE A 286 -40.41 16.37 8.05
C PHE A 286 -41.40 17.30 8.75
N HIS A 287 -40.94 18.13 9.69
CA HIS A 287 -41.80 19.06 10.41
C HIS A 287 -41.76 20.48 9.82
N HIS A 288 -40.59 20.99 9.46
CA HIS A 288 -40.46 22.38 8.98
C HIS A 288 -40.65 22.49 7.47
N HIS A 289 -40.03 21.60 6.69
CA HIS A 289 -39.98 21.72 5.22
C HIS A 289 -40.79 20.69 4.46
N HIS A 290 -41.35 19.69 5.14
CA HIS A 290 -42.16 18.62 4.55
C HIS A 290 -41.53 17.98 3.30
N VAL A 291 -40.27 17.55 3.43
CA VAL A 291 -39.51 16.88 2.36
C VAL A 291 -40.30 15.69 1.82
N THR A 292 -40.44 15.65 0.49
CA THR A 292 -41.21 14.61 -0.22
C THR A 292 -40.32 13.53 -0.82
N VAL A 293 -39.06 13.87 -1.13
CA VAL A 293 -38.12 12.96 -1.77
C VAL A 293 -36.78 13.00 -1.04
N LEU A 294 -36.34 11.84 -0.56
CA LEU A 294 -35.07 11.65 0.12
C LEU A 294 -34.25 10.59 -0.60
N GLN A 295 -33.15 11.02 -1.22
CA GLN A 295 -32.08 10.14 -1.64
C GLN A 295 -31.01 10.16 -0.55
N ALA A 296 -30.57 9.00 -0.06
CA ALA A 296 -29.61 8.92 1.03
C ALA A 296 -28.81 7.61 1.00
N THR A 297 -27.70 7.56 1.74
CA THR A 297 -27.06 6.28 2.06
C THR A 297 -27.89 5.53 3.11
N PRO A 298 -27.90 4.18 3.08
CA PRO A 298 -28.43 3.36 4.18
C PRO A 298 -27.88 3.79 5.55
N THR A 299 -26.60 4.14 5.62
CA THR A 299 -25.96 4.59 6.86
C THR A 299 -26.53 5.92 7.37
N LEU A 300 -26.73 6.92 6.50
CA LEU A 300 -27.36 8.19 6.90
C LEU A 300 -28.77 7.95 7.46
N LEU A 301 -29.57 7.09 6.80
CA LEU A 301 -30.91 6.74 7.30
C LEU A 301 -30.83 6.09 8.70
N LYS A 302 -29.87 5.16 8.91
CA LYS A 302 -29.69 4.48 10.19
C LYS A 302 -29.35 5.43 11.35
N THR A 303 -28.75 6.60 11.09
CA THR A 303 -28.43 7.59 12.14
C THR A 303 -29.64 8.15 12.86
N PHE A 304 -30.82 8.18 12.22
CA PHE A 304 -32.06 8.58 12.87
C PHE A 304 -32.45 7.62 14.01
N GLY A 305 -32.00 6.36 13.92
CA GLY A 305 -32.42 5.31 14.83
C GLY A 305 -33.83 4.81 14.54
N ALA A 306 -34.10 3.56 14.92
CA ALA A 306 -35.33 2.85 14.57
C ALA A 306 -36.58 3.58 15.05
N HIS A 307 -36.51 4.24 16.22
CA HIS A 307 -37.61 5.01 16.77
C HIS A 307 -37.97 6.23 15.90
N ILE A 308 -37.01 7.06 15.52
CA ILE A 308 -37.29 8.26 14.69
C ILE A 308 -37.66 7.84 13.27
N ILE A 309 -37.04 6.80 12.72
CA ILE A 309 -37.42 6.29 11.40
C ILE A 309 -38.89 5.89 11.41
N LYS A 310 -39.34 5.09 12.39
CA LYS A 310 -40.73 4.63 12.46
C LYS A 310 -41.73 5.72 12.83
N SER A 311 -41.37 6.59 13.79
CA SER A 311 -42.27 7.62 14.32
C SER A 311 -42.33 8.89 13.47
N ARG A 312 -41.32 9.16 12.64
CA ARG A 312 -41.25 10.35 11.77
C ARG A 312 -41.06 10.00 10.30
N VAL A 313 -39.88 9.47 9.93
CA VAL A 313 -39.44 9.32 8.52
C VAL A 313 -40.41 8.46 7.70
N LEU A 314 -40.74 7.28 8.21
CA LEU A 314 -41.63 6.28 7.63
C LEU A 314 -42.89 6.10 8.49
N SER A 315 -43.38 7.18 9.09
CA SER A 315 -44.63 7.21 9.85
C SER A 315 -45.85 7.22 8.92
N ALA A 316 -47.06 7.05 9.48
CA ALA A 316 -48.32 7.17 8.74
C ALA A 316 -48.53 8.58 8.13
N ASN A 317 -48.05 9.62 8.83
CA ASN A 317 -48.30 11.03 8.50
C ASN A 317 -47.07 11.73 7.89
N THR A 318 -46.05 10.98 7.46
CA THR A 318 -44.86 11.56 6.83
C THR A 318 -45.20 12.24 5.52
N SER A 319 -44.51 13.34 5.19
CA SER A 319 -44.56 13.97 3.87
C SER A 319 -43.79 13.17 2.81
N LEU A 320 -42.96 12.22 3.23
CA LEU A 320 -42.05 11.49 2.35
C LEU A 320 -42.80 10.52 1.44
N ARG A 321 -42.71 10.72 0.13
CA ARG A 321 -43.28 9.82 -0.87
C ARG A 321 -42.24 8.90 -1.53
N VAL A 322 -41.00 9.36 -1.67
CA VAL A 322 -39.88 8.57 -2.23
C VAL A 322 -38.72 8.54 -1.24
N LEU A 323 -38.30 7.32 -0.89
CA LEU A 323 -37.04 7.04 -0.20
C LEU A 323 -36.15 6.22 -1.13
N ALA A 324 -35.09 6.81 -1.66
CA ALA A 324 -34.13 6.12 -2.51
C ALA A 324 -32.81 5.91 -1.76
N LEU A 325 -32.42 4.66 -1.55
CA LEU A 325 -31.19 4.30 -0.86
C LEU A 325 -30.17 3.76 -1.84
N GLY A 326 -28.93 4.25 -1.75
CA GLY A 326 -27.86 3.77 -2.60
C GLY A 326 -26.46 4.13 -2.11
N GLY A 327 -25.44 3.63 -2.81
CA GLY A 327 -24.03 3.88 -2.52
C GLY A 327 -23.43 2.98 -1.43
N GLU A 328 -24.24 2.12 -0.82
CA GLU A 328 -23.86 1.05 0.13
C GLU A 328 -24.80 -0.16 -0.05
N ALA A 329 -24.49 -1.27 0.61
CA ALA A 329 -25.38 -2.44 0.61
C ALA A 329 -26.75 -2.07 1.19
N PHE A 330 -27.80 -2.50 0.49
CA PHE A 330 -29.17 -2.18 0.86
C PHE A 330 -29.58 -2.88 2.16
N PRO A 331 -30.36 -2.25 3.06
CA PRO A 331 -30.79 -2.86 4.31
C PRO A 331 -31.59 -4.15 4.08
N VAL A 332 -31.41 -5.11 4.98
CA VAL A 332 -32.16 -6.37 4.97
C VAL A 332 -33.67 -6.12 5.18
N LEU A 333 -34.50 -6.96 4.56
CA LEU A 333 -35.94 -6.73 4.51
C LEU A 333 -36.61 -6.74 5.90
N SER A 334 -36.14 -7.59 6.81
CA SER A 334 -36.59 -7.67 8.21
C SER A 334 -36.48 -6.31 8.92
N LEU A 335 -35.34 -5.63 8.75
CA LEU A 335 -35.06 -4.33 9.32
C LEU A 335 -35.95 -3.24 8.70
N LEU A 336 -36.12 -3.25 7.38
CA LEU A 336 -37.01 -2.31 6.68
C LEU A 336 -38.48 -2.46 7.12
N LYS A 337 -38.97 -3.68 7.30
CA LYS A 337 -40.31 -3.95 7.86
C LYS A 337 -40.45 -3.34 9.26
N SER A 338 -39.40 -3.42 10.08
CA SER A 338 -39.44 -2.87 11.45
C SER A 338 -39.54 -1.33 11.46
N TRP A 339 -38.97 -0.69 10.44
CA TRP A 339 -38.92 0.77 10.28
C TRP A 339 -40.19 1.36 9.66
N LYS A 340 -40.81 0.68 8.70
CA LYS A 340 -41.97 1.19 7.97
C LYS A 340 -43.25 1.00 8.78
N HIS A 341 -43.94 2.10 9.09
CA HIS A 341 -45.27 2.01 9.72
C HIS A 341 -46.28 1.37 8.75
N LYS A 342 -47.27 0.60 9.27
CA LYS A 342 -48.24 -0.15 8.45
C LYS A 342 -49.03 0.72 7.47
N GLU A 343 -49.32 1.96 7.86
CA GLU A 343 -50.08 2.93 7.05
C GLU A 343 -49.19 3.85 6.20
N ASN A 344 -47.87 3.68 6.25
CA ASN A 344 -46.93 4.51 5.50
C ASN A 344 -46.99 4.22 3.99
N LYS A 345 -47.09 5.28 3.18
CA LYS A 345 -47.22 5.19 1.71
C LYS A 345 -45.92 5.49 0.94
N THR A 346 -44.80 5.64 1.64
CA THR A 346 -43.51 5.95 1.02
C THR A 346 -43.05 4.78 0.15
N SER A 347 -42.77 5.06 -1.12
CA SER A 347 -42.12 4.11 -2.03
C SER A 347 -40.62 4.06 -1.75
N ILE A 348 -40.09 2.86 -1.53
CA ILE A 348 -38.67 2.64 -1.22
C ILE A 348 -37.97 2.09 -2.47
N PHE A 349 -36.79 2.63 -2.79
CA PHE A 349 -36.00 2.24 -3.94
C PHE A 349 -34.57 1.87 -3.55
N ASN A 350 -34.03 0.81 -4.15
CA ASN A 350 -32.62 0.47 -4.12
C ASN A 350 -31.94 1.04 -5.39
N LEU A 351 -30.91 1.86 -5.21
CA LEU A 351 -30.10 2.43 -6.27
C LEU A 351 -28.68 1.88 -6.18
N TYR A 352 -28.16 1.43 -7.31
CA TYR A 352 -26.79 0.92 -7.41
C TYR A 352 -26.07 1.56 -8.59
N GLY A 353 -24.80 1.91 -8.40
CA GLY A 353 -23.96 2.53 -9.41
C GLY A 353 -22.61 2.97 -8.86
N ILE A 354 -21.74 3.41 -9.75
CA ILE A 354 -20.38 3.88 -9.44
C ILE A 354 -20.10 5.19 -10.17
N THR A 355 -19.23 6.02 -9.59
CA THR A 355 -18.90 7.34 -10.13
C THR A 355 -18.28 7.26 -11.52
N GLU A 356 -17.46 6.24 -11.79
CA GLU A 356 -16.78 5.98 -13.06
C GLU A 356 -17.74 5.76 -14.24
N VAL A 357 -19.03 5.59 -13.98
CA VAL A 357 -20.07 5.47 -15.01
C VAL A 357 -21.20 6.47 -14.79
N SER A 358 -20.95 7.60 -14.11
CA SER A 358 -21.90 8.69 -13.86
C SER A 358 -23.07 8.29 -12.96
N SER A 359 -22.79 8.11 -11.67
CA SER A 359 -23.76 7.85 -10.60
C SER A 359 -24.53 6.55 -10.77
N TRP A 360 -25.85 6.57 -10.63
CA TRP A 360 -26.68 5.36 -10.56
C TRP A 360 -26.69 4.59 -11.87
N ALA A 361 -26.53 3.28 -11.85
CA ALA A 361 -26.61 2.40 -13.01
C ALA A 361 -27.92 1.61 -13.05
N THR A 362 -28.44 1.22 -11.89
CA THR A 362 -29.68 0.45 -11.77
C THR A 362 -30.59 1.02 -10.70
N CYS A 363 -31.88 0.71 -10.85
CA CYS A 363 -32.91 1.08 -9.89
C CYS A 363 -33.88 -0.09 -9.69
N TYR A 364 -34.19 -0.40 -8.44
CA TYR A 364 -35.21 -1.37 -8.05
C TYR A 364 -36.22 -0.72 -7.13
N LYS A 365 -37.51 -0.81 -7.47
CA LYS A 365 -38.60 -0.43 -6.57
C LYS A 365 -38.94 -1.61 -5.68
N ILE A 366 -38.87 -1.42 -4.36
CA ILE A 366 -39.28 -2.45 -3.40
C ILE A 366 -40.80 -2.63 -3.52
N PRO A 367 -41.31 -3.83 -3.85
CA PRO A 367 -42.75 -4.06 -4.00
C PRO A 367 -43.48 -3.88 -2.66
N GLU A 368 -44.70 -3.33 -2.62
CA GLU A 368 -45.38 -3.06 -1.34
C GLU A 368 -45.79 -4.36 -0.62
N GLU A 369 -46.00 -5.44 -1.38
CA GLU A 369 -46.40 -6.76 -0.89
C GLU A 369 -45.36 -7.34 0.07
N VAL A 370 -44.09 -6.96 -0.08
CA VAL A 370 -43.02 -7.45 0.79
C VAL A 370 -43.20 -6.99 2.23
N PHE A 371 -43.89 -5.86 2.47
CA PHE A 371 -44.14 -5.32 3.82
C PHE A 371 -45.34 -5.96 4.53
N SER A 372 -46.06 -6.87 3.87
CA SER A 372 -47.13 -7.64 4.52
C SER A 372 -46.56 -8.57 5.60
N ALA A 373 -47.38 -8.86 6.62
CA ALA A 373 -46.99 -9.71 7.75
C ALA A 373 -46.68 -11.15 7.31
N ASP A 374 -47.36 -11.65 6.28
CA ASP A 374 -47.24 -13.03 5.79
C ASP A 374 -46.09 -13.23 4.79
N PHE A 375 -45.44 -12.14 4.34
CA PHE A 375 -44.35 -12.23 3.38
C PHE A 375 -43.04 -12.64 4.05
N ARG A 376 -42.35 -13.61 3.45
CA ARG A 376 -41.08 -14.15 3.93
C ARG A 376 -40.00 -13.06 4.08
N THR A 377 -39.29 -13.06 5.21
CA THR A 377 -38.29 -12.04 5.54
C THR A 377 -36.91 -12.30 4.97
N ASP A 378 -36.64 -13.50 4.44
CA ASP A 378 -35.38 -13.93 3.81
C ASP A 378 -35.30 -13.59 2.31
N PHE A 379 -36.15 -12.68 1.83
CA PHE A 379 -36.15 -12.24 0.43
C PHE A 379 -34.94 -11.33 0.11
N PRO A 380 -34.00 -11.76 -0.75
CA PRO A 380 -32.85 -10.93 -1.13
C PRO A 380 -33.30 -9.78 -2.04
N ILE A 381 -32.78 -8.58 -1.83
CA ILE A 381 -33.12 -7.40 -2.63
C ILE A 381 -32.24 -7.35 -3.88
N PRO A 382 -32.80 -7.38 -5.10
CA PRO A 382 -32.02 -7.25 -6.32
C PRO A 382 -31.54 -5.81 -6.55
N LEU A 383 -30.54 -5.66 -7.43
CA LEU A 383 -30.04 -4.36 -7.90
C LEU A 383 -31.02 -3.67 -8.87
N GLY A 384 -31.98 -4.42 -9.42
CA GLY A 384 -33.03 -3.90 -10.30
C GLY A 384 -32.61 -3.76 -11.76
N SER A 385 -33.34 -2.91 -12.48
CA SER A 385 -33.20 -2.76 -13.92
C SER A 385 -32.21 -1.64 -14.29
N PRO A 386 -31.49 -1.77 -15.42
CA PRO A 386 -30.60 -0.71 -15.91
C PRO A 386 -31.34 0.61 -16.16
N LEU A 387 -30.72 1.73 -15.79
CA LEU A 387 -31.20 3.06 -16.14
C LEU A 387 -30.94 3.39 -17.62
N LEU A 388 -31.65 4.38 -18.16
CA LEU A 388 -31.56 4.79 -19.57
C LEU A 388 -30.10 5.01 -20.01
N GLY A 389 -29.72 4.36 -21.12
CA GLY A 389 -28.37 4.43 -21.67
C GLY A 389 -27.34 3.53 -20.99
N THR A 390 -27.73 2.74 -19.98
CA THR A 390 -26.84 1.81 -19.26
C THR A 390 -26.91 0.40 -19.84
N LYS A 391 -25.74 -0.20 -20.04
CA LYS A 391 -25.56 -1.64 -20.30
C LYS A 391 -24.88 -2.27 -19.09
N LEU A 392 -25.31 -3.47 -18.73
CA LEU A 392 -24.73 -4.29 -17.66
C LEU A 392 -24.26 -5.60 -18.25
N GLU A 393 -23.08 -6.05 -17.83
CA GLU A 393 -22.58 -7.39 -18.13
C GLU A 393 -22.03 -8.00 -16.85
N VAL A 394 -22.27 -9.29 -16.63
CA VAL A 394 -21.62 -10.04 -15.55
C VAL A 394 -20.62 -10.99 -16.20
N ARG A 395 -19.38 -10.98 -15.73
CA ARG A 395 -18.31 -11.82 -16.29
C ARG A 395 -17.68 -12.70 -15.22
N ASP A 396 -17.29 -13.92 -15.60
CA ASP A 396 -16.53 -14.82 -14.74
C ASP A 396 -15.03 -14.48 -14.73
N ALA A 397 -14.24 -15.29 -14.02
CA ALA A 397 -12.79 -15.09 -13.94
C ALA A 397 -12.05 -15.24 -15.29
N ASN A 398 -12.67 -15.88 -16.28
CA ASN A 398 -12.13 -16.04 -17.62
C ASN A 398 -12.62 -14.94 -18.58
N GLY A 399 -13.40 -13.97 -18.08
CA GLY A 399 -13.99 -12.89 -18.88
C GLY A 399 -15.25 -13.29 -19.67
N SER A 400 -15.79 -14.49 -19.45
CA SER A 400 -16.98 -14.98 -20.14
C SER A 400 -18.26 -14.48 -19.48
N ALA A 401 -19.30 -14.20 -20.27
CA ALA A 401 -20.57 -13.70 -19.77
C ALA A 401 -21.28 -14.75 -18.87
N VAL A 402 -21.74 -14.32 -17.69
CA VAL A 402 -22.49 -15.12 -16.72
C VAL A 402 -23.97 -14.75 -16.81
N LEU A 403 -24.79 -15.69 -17.26
CA LEU A 403 -26.25 -15.52 -17.35
C LEU A 403 -27.00 -16.07 -16.13
N GLU A 404 -26.38 -16.98 -15.38
CA GLU A 404 -26.88 -17.56 -14.14
C GLU A 404 -25.65 -17.97 -13.30
N GLY A 405 -25.65 -17.70 -12.00
CA GLY A 405 -24.50 -17.96 -11.12
C GLY A 405 -23.76 -16.69 -10.68
N GLU A 406 -22.51 -16.80 -10.25
CA GLU A 406 -21.77 -15.67 -9.65
C GLU A 406 -20.72 -15.12 -10.60
N GLY A 407 -20.55 -13.79 -10.60
CA GLY A 407 -19.52 -13.13 -11.40
C GLY A 407 -19.36 -11.67 -11.03
N GLN A 408 -18.42 -11.01 -11.70
CA GLN A 408 -18.13 -9.60 -11.51
C GLN A 408 -18.96 -8.75 -12.47
N ILE A 409 -19.55 -7.66 -11.99
CA ILE A 409 -20.36 -6.78 -12.81
C ILE A 409 -19.52 -5.70 -13.51
N PHE A 410 -19.82 -5.47 -14.78
CA PHE A 410 -19.28 -4.44 -15.65
C PHE A 410 -20.42 -3.51 -16.07
N ILE A 411 -20.17 -2.20 -16.05
CA ILE A 411 -21.17 -1.18 -16.36
C ILE A 411 -20.64 -0.27 -17.47
N GLY A 412 -21.49 0.02 -18.45
CA GLY A 412 -21.15 0.94 -19.52
C GLY A 412 -22.39 1.37 -20.27
N GLY A 413 -22.22 1.67 -21.55
CA GLY A 413 -23.30 2.05 -22.45
C GLY A 413 -22.72 2.47 -23.80
N GLU A 414 -23.58 2.63 -24.80
CA GLU A 414 -23.12 3.06 -26.13
C GLU A 414 -22.39 4.40 -26.06
N GLU A 415 -23.02 5.39 -25.42
CA GLU A 415 -22.50 6.75 -25.22
C GLU A 415 -22.35 7.13 -23.74
N ARG A 416 -22.59 6.21 -22.81
CA ARG A 416 -22.49 6.47 -21.35
C ARG A 416 -21.08 6.16 -20.86
N ILE A 417 -20.16 7.08 -21.13
CA ILE A 417 -18.73 6.92 -20.90
C ILE A 417 -18.18 8.12 -20.15
N CYS A 418 -17.62 7.88 -18.96
CA CYS A 418 -16.83 8.88 -18.23
C CYS A 418 -15.35 8.70 -18.55
N PHE A 419 -14.60 9.79 -18.45
CA PHE A 419 -13.16 9.81 -18.63
C PHE A 419 -12.46 9.70 -17.28
N LEU A 420 -11.53 8.76 -17.18
CA LEU A 420 -10.78 8.48 -15.97
C LEU A 420 -9.34 8.98 -16.10
N ASP A 421 -8.86 9.69 -15.08
CA ASP A 421 -7.48 10.20 -15.00
C ASP A 421 -7.03 10.92 -16.30
N ASP A 422 -6.10 10.38 -17.07
CA ASP A 422 -5.54 11.05 -18.25
C ASP A 422 -6.25 10.66 -19.57
N GLU A 423 -7.38 9.96 -19.50
CA GLU A 423 -8.16 9.60 -20.69
C GLU A 423 -8.74 10.84 -21.40
N VAL A 424 -8.34 11.04 -22.65
CA VAL A 424 -8.87 12.10 -23.53
C VAL A 424 -9.88 11.54 -24.54
N THR A 425 -9.62 10.34 -25.06
CA THR A 425 -10.49 9.67 -26.02
C THR A 425 -10.77 8.23 -25.58
N VAL A 426 -12.03 7.80 -25.67
CA VAL A 426 -12.48 6.47 -25.23
C VAL A 426 -13.41 5.84 -26.28
N PRO A 427 -13.22 4.56 -26.66
CA PRO A 427 -14.10 3.89 -27.63
C PRO A 427 -15.57 3.87 -27.19
N LEU A 428 -16.51 4.04 -28.12
CA LEU A 428 -17.93 3.85 -27.86
C LEU A 428 -18.22 2.41 -27.37
N GLY A 429 -19.22 2.26 -26.50
CA GLY A 429 -19.56 0.95 -25.92
C GLY A 429 -18.60 0.44 -24.84
N THR A 430 -17.65 1.26 -24.38
CA THR A 430 -16.71 0.87 -23.30
C THR A 430 -17.47 0.44 -22.03
N MET A 431 -17.10 -0.72 -21.51
CA MET A 431 -17.61 -1.28 -20.26
C MET A 431 -16.54 -1.16 -19.17
N ARG A 432 -16.88 -0.56 -18.03
CA ARG A 432 -15.97 -0.39 -16.89
C ARG A 432 -16.16 -1.52 -15.89
N GLU A 433 -15.04 -2.09 -15.44
CA GLU A 433 -15.01 -3.01 -14.30
C GLU A 433 -15.37 -2.26 -13.01
N THR A 434 -16.30 -2.80 -12.23
CA THR A 434 -16.77 -2.13 -11.00
C THR A 434 -15.98 -2.53 -9.75
N GLY A 435 -15.36 -3.72 -9.76
CA GLY A 435 -14.85 -4.38 -8.55
C GLY A 435 -15.93 -5.13 -7.75
N ASP A 436 -17.20 -5.08 -8.16
CA ASP A 436 -18.32 -5.62 -7.40
C ASP A 436 -18.73 -7.00 -7.93
N TYR A 437 -19.05 -7.93 -7.02
CA TYR A 437 -19.55 -9.26 -7.33
C TYR A 437 -21.06 -9.33 -7.15
N VAL A 438 -21.70 -10.04 -8.06
CA VAL A 438 -23.14 -10.28 -8.06
C VAL A 438 -23.43 -11.76 -8.30
N ARG A 439 -24.57 -12.22 -7.79
CA ARG A 439 -25.20 -13.46 -8.21
C ARG A 439 -26.31 -13.12 -9.20
N VAL A 440 -26.24 -13.68 -10.39
CA VAL A 440 -27.31 -13.68 -11.37
C VAL A 440 -28.23 -14.86 -11.07
N LYS A 441 -29.50 -14.57 -10.82
CA LYS A 441 -30.53 -15.59 -10.65
C LYS A 441 -31.81 -15.12 -11.31
N ASN A 442 -32.36 -15.92 -12.23
CA ASN A 442 -33.55 -15.56 -13.01
C ASN A 442 -33.43 -14.20 -13.72
N ALA A 443 -32.23 -13.90 -14.27
CA ALA A 443 -31.87 -12.61 -14.88
C ALA A 443 -31.90 -11.39 -13.93
N GLU A 444 -32.10 -11.57 -12.63
CA GLU A 444 -31.93 -10.53 -11.63
C GLU A 444 -30.52 -10.59 -11.01
N LEU A 445 -30.00 -9.42 -10.63
CA LEU A 445 -28.66 -9.28 -10.07
C LEU A 445 -28.76 -9.05 -8.56
N PHE A 446 -28.12 -9.90 -7.77
CA PHE A 446 -28.06 -9.79 -6.32
C PHE A 446 -26.64 -9.45 -5.88
N PHE A 447 -26.46 -8.36 -5.14
CA PHE A 447 -25.15 -7.91 -4.69
C PHE A 447 -24.55 -8.88 -3.67
N LEU A 448 -23.30 -9.32 -3.92
CA LEU A 448 -22.55 -10.21 -3.02
C LEU A 448 -21.43 -9.47 -2.26
N GLY A 449 -21.07 -8.26 -2.70
CA GLY A 449 -20.02 -7.45 -2.10
C GLY A 449 -18.87 -7.12 -3.06
N ARG A 450 -17.91 -6.34 -2.58
CA ARG A 450 -16.73 -5.92 -3.36
C ARG A 450 -15.59 -6.93 -3.32
N LYS A 451 -14.83 -7.03 -4.40
CA LYS A 451 -13.56 -7.77 -4.49
C LYS A 451 -12.55 -7.28 -3.44
N ASP A 452 -12.46 -5.96 -3.25
CA ASP A 452 -11.50 -5.33 -2.33
C ASP A 452 -11.87 -5.51 -0.84
N ASN A 453 -13.16 -5.76 -0.55
CA ASN A 453 -13.66 -6.02 0.81
C ASN A 453 -13.68 -7.53 1.15
N GLN A 454 -13.15 -8.37 0.27
CA GLN A 454 -12.93 -9.78 0.59
C GLN A 454 -11.66 -9.90 1.42
N ILE A 455 -11.83 -10.37 2.65
CA ILE A 455 -10.71 -10.79 3.48
C ILE A 455 -10.47 -12.28 3.29
N LYS A 456 -9.22 -12.69 3.49
CA LYS A 456 -8.87 -14.10 3.53
C LYS A 456 -8.58 -14.48 4.98
N ARG A 457 -9.53 -15.16 5.63
CA ARG A 457 -9.42 -15.62 7.01
C ARG A 457 -9.45 -17.14 7.06
N HIS A 458 -8.48 -17.74 7.76
CA HIS A 458 -8.29 -19.19 7.84
C HIS A 458 -8.28 -19.90 6.47
N GLY A 459 -7.62 -19.29 5.48
CA GLY A 459 -7.50 -19.84 4.13
C GLY A 459 -8.74 -19.68 3.24
N LYS A 460 -9.86 -19.16 3.77
CA LYS A 460 -11.12 -18.97 3.05
C LYS A 460 -11.37 -17.49 2.78
N ARG A 461 -11.83 -17.18 1.56
CA ARG A 461 -12.24 -15.82 1.21
C ARG A 461 -13.62 -15.56 1.78
N PHE A 462 -13.77 -14.39 2.38
CA PHE A 462 -14.97 -13.99 3.10
C PHE A 462 -15.25 -12.52 2.82
N ASN A 463 -16.47 -12.19 2.43
CA ASN A 463 -16.85 -10.79 2.29
C ASN A 463 -17.29 -10.24 3.64
N ILE A 464 -16.62 -9.20 4.13
CA ILE A 464 -16.94 -8.56 5.42
C ILE A 464 -18.41 -8.10 5.47
N GLU A 465 -18.97 -7.66 4.32
CA GLU A 465 -20.34 -7.17 4.24
C GLU A 465 -21.37 -8.27 4.53
N TYR A 466 -21.02 -9.54 4.26
CA TYR A 466 -21.89 -10.67 4.56
C TYR A 466 -22.05 -10.87 6.08
N LEU A 467 -20.98 -10.71 6.88
CA LEU A 467 -21.11 -10.73 8.35
C LEU A 467 -22.03 -9.60 8.80
N ARG A 468 -21.85 -8.39 8.28
CA ARG A 468 -22.70 -7.25 8.62
C ARG A 468 -24.17 -7.55 8.34
N GLN A 469 -24.51 -8.06 7.16
CA GLN A 469 -25.88 -8.40 6.79
C GLN A 469 -26.49 -9.48 7.70
N VAL A 470 -25.72 -10.52 8.04
CA VAL A 470 -26.18 -11.56 8.97
C VAL A 470 -26.37 -10.98 10.37
N ALA A 471 -25.45 -10.14 10.84
CA ALA A 471 -25.57 -9.46 12.13
C ALA A 471 -26.83 -8.58 12.20
N GLU A 472 -27.12 -7.78 11.17
CA GLU A 472 -28.32 -6.95 11.10
C GLU A 472 -29.62 -7.77 11.12
N ASN A 473 -29.61 -8.99 10.57
CA ASN A 473 -30.77 -9.88 10.58
C ASN A 473 -30.99 -10.58 11.92
N VAL A 474 -29.89 -10.98 12.57
CA VAL A 474 -29.91 -12.00 13.62
C VAL A 474 -29.77 -11.41 15.02
N CYS A 475 -29.04 -10.30 15.16
CA CYS A 475 -28.56 -9.81 16.45
C CYS A 475 -29.51 -8.82 17.14
N GLN A 476 -30.70 -8.55 16.57
CA GLN A 476 -31.63 -7.51 17.03
C GLN A 476 -30.94 -6.14 17.27
N VAL A 477 -29.98 -5.77 16.44
CA VAL A 477 -29.20 -4.54 16.59
C VAL A 477 -29.89 -3.38 15.86
N GLU A 478 -29.74 -2.16 16.37
CA GLU A 478 -30.22 -0.95 15.69
C GLU A 478 -29.37 -0.63 14.46
N ALA A 479 -28.05 -0.77 14.60
CA ALA A 479 -27.10 -0.69 13.50
C ALA A 479 -25.80 -1.44 13.86
N CYS A 480 -25.05 -1.87 12.85
CA CYS A 480 -23.71 -2.41 13.07
C CYS A 480 -22.74 -2.02 11.95
N ALA A 481 -21.45 -2.10 12.28
CA ALA A 481 -20.35 -1.98 11.33
C ALA A 481 -19.31 -3.06 11.62
N VAL A 482 -18.57 -3.47 10.61
CA VAL A 482 -17.54 -4.49 10.74
C VAL A 482 -16.21 -3.94 10.23
N THR A 483 -15.14 -4.17 10.97
CA THR A 483 -13.78 -3.87 10.52
C THR A 483 -12.91 -5.12 10.56
N TRP A 484 -11.95 -5.18 9.65
CA TRP A 484 -10.87 -6.17 9.68
C TRP A 484 -9.64 -5.49 10.26
N TYR A 485 -9.58 -5.48 11.58
CA TYR A 485 -8.60 -4.73 12.34
C TYR A 485 -7.21 -5.39 12.24
N GLN A 486 -6.20 -4.58 11.89
CA GLN A 486 -4.81 -5.01 11.66
C GLN A 486 -4.65 -6.20 10.70
N GLN A 487 -5.65 -6.42 9.85
CA GLN A 487 -5.74 -7.58 8.97
C GLN A 487 -5.72 -8.95 9.69
N GLU A 488 -6.14 -8.98 10.96
CA GLU A 488 -6.06 -10.18 11.80
C GLU A 488 -7.34 -10.49 12.57
N LYS A 489 -8.03 -9.46 13.10
CA LYS A 489 -9.24 -9.63 13.92
C LYS A 489 -10.46 -9.02 13.26
N LEU A 490 -11.55 -9.78 13.23
CA LEU A 490 -12.85 -9.39 12.69
C LEU A 490 -13.69 -8.83 13.84
N ILE A 491 -13.78 -7.50 13.89
CA ILE A 491 -14.49 -6.81 14.98
C ILE A 491 -15.85 -6.36 14.49
N LEU A 492 -16.90 -6.76 15.21
CA LEU A 492 -18.26 -6.32 14.98
C LEU A 492 -18.62 -5.21 15.97
N PHE A 493 -18.77 -3.99 15.48
CA PHE A 493 -19.29 -2.89 16.29
C PHE A 493 -20.80 -2.87 16.23
N VAL A 494 -21.43 -2.80 17.40
CA VAL A 494 -22.87 -2.91 17.53
C VAL A 494 -23.43 -1.69 18.24
N LEU A 495 -24.47 -1.12 17.64
CA LEU A 495 -25.42 -0.24 18.32
C LEU A 495 -26.62 -1.09 18.76
N PRO A 496 -26.73 -1.42 20.06
CA PRO A 496 -27.71 -2.36 20.56
C PRO A 496 -29.13 -1.77 20.55
N LYS A 497 -30.13 -2.64 20.35
CA LYS A 497 -31.52 -2.37 20.76
C LYS A 497 -31.68 -2.84 22.22
N ASP A 498 -32.69 -2.35 22.95
CA ASP A 498 -32.94 -2.73 24.36
C ASP A 498 -32.79 -4.26 24.59
N ASP A 499 -32.20 -4.68 25.73
CA ASP A 499 -31.85 -6.07 26.10
C ASP A 499 -30.73 -6.76 25.27
N PHE A 500 -29.65 -6.04 24.92
CA PHE A 500 -28.50 -6.62 24.21
C PHE A 500 -27.53 -7.40 25.11
N GLU A 501 -27.37 -8.70 24.83
CA GLU A 501 -26.40 -9.60 25.45
C GLU A 501 -25.33 -10.07 24.43
N GLU A 502 -24.07 -9.75 24.68
CA GLU A 502 -22.94 -10.02 23.77
C GLU A 502 -22.77 -11.53 23.50
N ARG A 503 -22.84 -12.36 24.55
CA ARG A 503 -22.61 -13.81 24.45
C ARG A 503 -23.72 -14.53 23.69
N GLU A 504 -24.98 -14.11 23.90
CA GLU A 504 -26.12 -14.69 23.18
C GLU A 504 -26.07 -14.32 21.71
N THR A 505 -25.72 -13.06 21.41
CA THR A 505 -25.53 -12.55 20.05
C THR A 505 -24.46 -13.34 19.29
N LEU A 506 -23.30 -13.58 19.91
CA LEU A 506 -22.21 -14.35 19.29
C LEU A 506 -22.62 -15.81 19.03
N LYS A 507 -23.32 -16.45 19.98
CA LYS A 507 -23.85 -17.81 19.80
C LYS A 507 -24.85 -17.90 18.67
N GLU A 508 -25.68 -16.89 18.49
CA GLU A 508 -26.65 -16.87 17.41
C GLU A 508 -25.95 -16.65 16.06
N LEU A 509 -24.98 -15.72 15.97
CA LEU A 509 -24.14 -15.54 14.78
C LEU A 509 -23.43 -16.83 14.36
N GLN A 510 -22.94 -17.63 15.31
CA GLN A 510 -22.30 -18.93 15.03
C GLN A 510 -23.23 -19.96 14.37
N LYS A 511 -24.55 -19.83 14.48
CA LYS A 511 -25.52 -20.72 13.80
C LYS A 511 -25.70 -20.36 12.33
N HIS A 512 -25.57 -19.08 11.99
CA HIS A 512 -25.83 -18.55 10.64
C HIS A 512 -24.54 -18.31 9.83
N LEU A 513 -23.39 -18.26 10.50
CA LEU A 513 -22.10 -18.02 9.88
C LEU A 513 -21.18 -19.24 10.02
N PRO A 514 -20.39 -19.56 8.98
CA PRO A 514 -19.33 -20.55 9.14
C PRO A 514 -18.26 -20.05 10.12
N ALA A 515 -17.55 -20.97 10.79
CA ALA A 515 -16.61 -20.64 11.88
C ALA A 515 -15.60 -19.51 11.56
N TYR A 516 -15.13 -19.42 10.31
CA TYR A 516 -14.17 -18.40 9.87
C TYR A 516 -14.78 -17.00 9.62
N ALA A 517 -16.11 -16.89 9.62
CA ALA A 517 -16.87 -15.66 9.38
C ALA A 517 -17.44 -15.05 10.68
N VAL A 518 -17.37 -15.78 11.79
CA VAL A 518 -17.84 -15.34 13.11
C VAL A 518 -16.88 -14.26 13.63
N PRO A 519 -17.36 -13.10 14.13
CA PRO A 519 -16.49 -12.05 14.63
C PRO A 519 -15.65 -12.55 15.82
N ASP A 520 -14.41 -12.07 15.90
CA ASP A 520 -13.51 -12.34 17.03
C ASP A 520 -13.95 -11.62 18.30
N GLU A 521 -14.52 -10.42 18.14
CA GLU A 521 -15.00 -9.59 19.25
C GLU A 521 -16.21 -8.74 18.82
N ILE A 522 -17.10 -8.47 19.77
CA ILE A 522 -18.23 -7.57 19.60
C ILE A 522 -18.01 -6.34 20.50
N VAL A 523 -18.08 -5.15 19.92
CA VAL A 523 -17.84 -3.89 20.65
C VAL A 523 -19.09 -3.03 20.62
N VAL A 524 -19.63 -2.72 21.79
CA VAL A 524 -20.81 -1.86 21.94
C VAL A 524 -20.40 -0.39 21.77
N ILE A 525 -21.05 0.31 20.84
CA ILE A 525 -20.82 1.73 20.55
C ILE A 525 -22.09 2.55 20.81
N LYS A 526 -21.91 3.85 21.10
CA LYS A 526 -23.04 4.78 21.34
C LYS A 526 -23.64 5.35 20.05
N ALA A 527 -22.83 5.46 19.01
CA ALA A 527 -23.21 5.93 17.68
C ALA A 527 -22.20 5.43 16.65
N LEU A 528 -22.65 5.19 15.41
CA LEU A 528 -21.75 4.87 14.30
C LEU A 528 -20.95 6.12 13.90
N PRO A 529 -19.61 6.06 13.87
CA PRO A 529 -18.83 7.19 13.37
C PRO A 529 -18.97 7.27 11.85
N LEU A 530 -19.18 8.48 11.34
CA LEU A 530 -19.40 8.72 9.93
C LEU A 530 -18.36 9.70 9.41
N THR A 531 -17.91 9.44 8.19
CA THR A 531 -17.15 10.38 7.38
C THR A 531 -18.00 11.62 7.08
N SER A 532 -17.36 12.70 6.62
CA SER A 532 -18.08 13.85 6.03
C SER A 532 -18.98 13.44 4.85
N HIS A 533 -18.76 12.25 4.29
CA HIS A 533 -19.55 11.66 3.22
C HIS A 533 -20.73 10.80 3.67
N GLY A 534 -21.02 10.71 4.97
CA GLY A 534 -22.15 9.93 5.50
C GLY A 534 -22.00 8.41 5.36
N LYS A 535 -20.79 7.94 5.06
CA LYS A 535 -20.38 6.52 5.14
C LYS A 535 -19.70 6.24 6.47
N VAL A 536 -19.69 4.98 6.89
CA VAL A 536 -18.95 4.53 8.08
C VAL A 536 -17.48 4.93 8.00
N ASP A 537 -16.99 5.63 9.03
CA ASP A 537 -15.58 5.99 9.14
C ASP A 537 -14.78 4.84 9.77
N ILE A 538 -14.15 4.04 8.91
CA ILE A 538 -13.31 2.90 9.32
C ILE A 538 -12.10 3.36 10.14
N SER A 539 -11.54 4.55 9.85
CA SER A 539 -10.41 5.09 10.60
C SER A 539 -10.82 5.39 12.03
N GLU A 540 -11.98 6.04 12.20
CA GLU A 540 -12.51 6.35 13.52
C GLU A 540 -12.98 5.10 14.27
N LEU A 541 -13.57 4.10 13.59
CA LEU A 541 -13.86 2.79 14.20
C LEU A 541 -12.58 2.12 14.73
N ASN A 542 -11.50 2.15 13.96
CA ASN A 542 -10.22 1.61 14.40
C ASN A 542 -9.69 2.38 15.64
N LYS A 543 -9.87 3.70 15.72
CA LYS A 543 -9.54 4.48 16.94
C LYS A 543 -10.44 4.11 18.12
N ILE A 544 -11.74 3.92 17.91
CA ILE A 544 -12.68 3.47 18.95
C ILE A 544 -12.24 2.11 19.48
N TYR A 545 -11.88 1.17 18.61
CA TYR A 545 -11.38 -0.13 19.04
C TYR A 545 -10.03 -0.04 19.76
N GLN A 546 -9.11 0.80 19.30
CA GLN A 546 -7.86 1.08 20.01
C GLN A 546 -8.12 1.64 21.42
N ASN A 547 -9.09 2.55 21.57
CA ASN A 547 -9.49 3.07 22.87
C ASN A 547 -10.18 2.00 23.73
N HIS A 548 -10.99 1.12 23.13
CA HIS A 548 -11.59 -0.03 23.79
C HIS A 548 -10.50 -0.98 24.33
N LEU A 549 -9.49 -1.31 23.52
CA LEU A 549 -8.31 -2.06 23.93
C LEU A 549 -7.58 -1.33 25.09
N ASN A 550 -7.38 -0.02 24.99
CA ASN A 550 -6.74 0.77 26.06
C ASN A 550 -7.57 0.86 27.34
N SER A 551 -8.90 0.80 27.25
CA SER A 551 -9.79 0.72 28.43
C SER A 551 -9.72 -0.65 29.07
N ARG A 552 -9.76 -1.73 28.28
CA ARG A 552 -9.51 -3.11 28.75
C ARG A 552 -8.14 -3.24 29.43
N ARG A 553 -7.10 -2.60 28.90
CA ARG A 553 -5.75 -2.54 29.52
C ARG A 553 -5.75 -1.89 30.91
N ARG A 554 -6.70 -1.00 31.23
CA ARG A 554 -6.85 -0.38 32.56
C ARG A 554 -7.69 -1.22 33.53
N ASP A 555 -8.62 -2.01 33.00
CA ASP A 555 -9.54 -2.86 33.79
C ASP A 555 -9.03 -4.31 33.97
N SER A 556 -8.02 -4.76 33.21
CA SER A 556 -7.40 -6.07 33.36
C SER A 556 -6.43 -6.12 34.54
N LYS A 557 -6.97 -6.16 35.76
CA LYS A 557 -6.20 -6.62 36.91
C LYS A 557 -6.05 -8.15 36.81
N LEU A 558 -4.91 -8.61 36.28
CA LEU A 558 -4.44 -9.99 36.50
C LEU A 558 -4.32 -10.20 38.01
N SER A 559 -5.04 -11.17 38.59
CA SER A 559 -5.01 -11.41 40.05
C SER A 559 -3.90 -12.37 40.48
N ASP A 560 -3.46 -13.30 39.63
CA ASP A 560 -2.56 -14.40 40.05
C ASP A 560 -1.53 -14.82 38.98
N ALA A 561 -0.35 -15.26 39.44
CA ALA A 561 0.78 -15.70 38.62
C ALA A 561 0.47 -16.94 37.75
N GLU A 562 -0.40 -17.83 38.21
CA GLU A 562 -0.79 -19.06 37.49
C GLU A 562 -1.62 -18.74 36.24
N GLU A 563 -2.52 -17.76 36.30
CA GLU A 563 -3.33 -17.33 35.15
C GLU A 563 -2.46 -16.71 34.04
N LEU A 564 -1.41 -15.98 34.41
CA LEU A 564 -0.44 -15.43 33.46
C LEU A 564 0.28 -16.54 32.67
N TRP A 565 0.65 -17.65 33.32
CA TRP A 565 1.35 -18.76 32.67
C TRP A 565 0.48 -19.47 31.65
N GLU A 566 -0.78 -19.75 31.98
CA GLU A 566 -1.74 -20.38 31.07
C GLU A 566 -2.03 -19.50 29.85
N ARG A 567 -2.26 -18.20 30.08
CA ARG A 567 -2.50 -17.25 28.99
C ARG A 567 -1.25 -17.06 28.11
N LEU A 568 -0.05 -17.06 28.68
CA LEU A 568 1.19 -17.00 27.92
C LEU A 568 1.35 -18.22 27.00
N GLN A 569 1.08 -19.43 27.52
CA GLN A 569 1.10 -20.65 26.71
C GLN A 569 0.06 -20.61 25.60
N TYR A 570 -1.16 -20.13 25.89
CA TYR A 570 -2.20 -19.96 24.89
C TYR A 570 -1.77 -19.00 23.77
N LEU A 571 -1.26 -17.82 24.13
CA LEU A 571 -0.78 -16.83 23.17
C LEU A 571 0.38 -17.39 22.33
N TRP A 572 1.32 -18.12 22.94
CA TRP A 572 2.42 -18.75 22.22
C TRP A 572 1.92 -19.77 21.18
N LYS A 573 0.97 -20.65 21.56
CA LYS A 573 0.36 -21.60 20.61
C LYS A 573 -0.38 -20.87 19.48
N SER A 574 -1.17 -19.86 19.83
CA SER A 574 -1.96 -19.08 18.88
C SER A 574 -1.08 -18.38 17.84
N VAL A 575 -0.02 -17.69 18.28
CA VAL A 575 0.89 -16.96 17.39
C VAL A 575 1.68 -17.90 16.47
N LEU A 576 2.03 -19.10 16.96
CA LEU A 576 2.76 -20.09 16.17
C LEU A 576 1.85 -20.99 15.32
N GLY A 577 0.53 -20.88 15.45
CA GLY A 577 -0.43 -21.74 14.75
C GLY A 577 -0.40 -23.20 15.20
N LEU A 578 0.03 -23.46 16.45
CA LEU A 578 0.07 -24.79 17.03
C LEU A 578 -1.35 -25.20 17.51
N PRO A 579 -1.78 -26.46 17.31
CA PRO A 579 -3.10 -26.92 17.73
C PRO A 579 -3.28 -26.80 19.25
N CYS A 580 -4.42 -26.24 19.68
CA CYS A 580 -4.73 -25.98 21.10
C CYS A 580 -4.75 -27.25 21.96
N ASP A 581 -5.07 -28.40 21.37
CA ASP A 581 -5.20 -29.71 22.05
C ASP A 581 -3.85 -30.42 22.31
N SER A 582 -2.73 -29.78 22.01
CA SER A 582 -1.38 -30.30 22.29
C SER A 582 -1.02 -30.25 23.78
N THR A 583 -0.11 -31.12 24.24
CA THR A 583 0.48 -31.03 25.60
C THR A 583 1.04 -29.63 25.89
N GLY A 584 1.16 -29.26 27.16
CA GLY A 584 1.71 -27.96 27.58
C GLY A 584 3.06 -27.66 26.92
N ILE A 585 3.36 -26.39 26.68
CA ILE A 585 4.63 -26.02 26.02
C ILE A 585 5.78 -26.38 26.96
N PRO A 586 6.83 -27.08 26.48
CA PRO A 586 8.03 -27.33 27.28
C PRO A 586 8.58 -26.00 27.82
N LYS A 587 8.92 -25.96 29.11
CA LYS A 587 9.39 -24.73 29.77
C LYS A 587 10.63 -24.13 29.10
N ASP A 588 11.47 -24.99 28.53
CA ASP A 588 12.69 -24.68 27.80
C ASP A 588 12.46 -24.36 26.31
N ALA A 589 11.21 -24.33 25.84
CA ALA A 589 10.91 -24.01 24.46
C ALA A 589 11.30 -22.56 24.13
N VAL A 590 12.12 -22.40 23.08
CA VAL A 590 12.52 -21.10 22.55
C VAL A 590 11.64 -20.75 21.36
N PHE A 591 11.21 -19.48 21.28
CA PHE A 591 10.19 -19.03 20.32
C PHE A 591 10.58 -19.30 18.87
N LEU A 592 11.82 -18.97 18.51
CA LEU A 592 12.36 -19.18 17.16
C LEU A 592 12.53 -20.66 16.81
N TYR A 593 12.73 -21.56 17.79
CA TYR A 593 12.83 -23.01 17.55
C TYR A 593 11.48 -23.69 17.43
N SER A 594 10.41 -23.01 17.87
CA SER A 594 9.05 -23.52 17.85
C SER A 594 8.29 -23.15 16.56
N GLY A 595 9.00 -22.61 15.55
CA GLY A 595 8.39 -22.12 14.29
C GLY A 595 8.06 -20.62 14.29
N GLY A 596 8.55 -19.88 15.30
CA GLY A 596 8.47 -18.43 15.37
C GLY A 596 9.45 -17.73 14.44
N ASP A 597 9.10 -16.51 14.02
CA ASP A 597 9.98 -15.58 13.30
C ASP A 597 9.91 -14.21 13.98
N SER A 598 10.72 -13.26 13.51
CA SER A 598 10.76 -11.89 14.07
C SER A 598 9.41 -11.17 14.03
N LEU A 599 8.55 -11.44 13.05
CA LEU A 599 7.24 -10.80 12.94
C LEU A 599 6.25 -11.41 13.95
N LYS A 600 6.22 -12.74 14.03
CA LYS A 600 5.46 -13.47 15.05
C LYS A 600 5.92 -13.07 16.47
N ALA A 601 7.21 -12.82 16.68
CA ALA A 601 7.73 -12.36 17.96
C ALA A 601 7.21 -10.97 18.32
N VAL A 602 7.16 -10.04 17.35
CA VAL A 602 6.53 -8.72 17.55
C VAL A 602 5.06 -8.85 17.89
N ARG A 603 4.32 -9.71 17.17
CA ARG A 603 2.89 -9.97 17.48
C ARG A 603 2.71 -10.55 18.87
N PHE A 604 3.55 -11.52 19.25
CA PHE A 604 3.52 -12.13 20.57
C PHE A 604 3.84 -11.12 21.67
N TYR A 605 4.85 -10.26 21.44
CA TYR A 605 5.19 -9.13 22.31
C TYR A 605 3.99 -8.18 22.48
N GLU A 606 3.34 -7.76 21.40
CA GLU A 606 2.19 -6.86 21.44
C GLU A 606 0.99 -7.50 22.17
N GLU A 607 0.72 -8.79 21.94
CA GLU A 607 -0.32 -9.56 22.65
C GLU A 607 -0.01 -9.73 24.14
N ILE A 608 1.26 -9.92 24.52
CA ILE A 608 1.67 -9.96 25.92
C ILE A 608 1.51 -8.59 26.58
N GLU A 609 1.93 -7.49 25.95
CA GLU A 609 1.74 -6.16 26.54
C GLU A 609 0.25 -5.80 26.64
N MET A 610 -0.58 -6.27 25.70
CA MET A 610 -2.03 -6.19 25.80
C MET A 610 -2.58 -6.99 26.99
N LEU A 611 -2.08 -8.22 27.19
CA LEU A 611 -2.46 -9.07 28.31
C LEU A 611 -2.05 -8.47 29.67
N VAL A 612 -0.86 -7.88 29.73
CA VAL A 612 -0.22 -7.36 30.94
C VAL A 612 -0.71 -5.93 31.27
N GLY A 613 -1.27 -5.21 30.30
CA GLY A 613 -1.85 -3.87 30.48
C GLY A 613 -0.82 -2.73 30.64
N LYS A 614 0.48 -3.04 30.53
CA LYS A 614 1.59 -2.08 30.63
C LYS A 614 2.77 -2.52 29.75
N ALA A 615 3.61 -1.56 29.38
CA ALA A 615 4.84 -1.84 28.64
C ALA A 615 5.78 -2.73 29.48
N VAL A 616 6.39 -3.72 28.83
CA VAL A 616 7.34 -4.65 29.46
C VAL A 616 8.71 -4.42 28.82
N PRO A 617 9.58 -3.59 29.44
CA PRO A 617 10.88 -3.25 28.87
C PRO A 617 11.71 -4.51 28.59
N GLY A 618 12.33 -4.60 27.41
CA GLY A 618 13.20 -5.71 27.05
C GLY A 618 12.47 -7.01 26.65
N LEU A 619 11.13 -7.02 26.55
CA LEU A 619 10.37 -8.24 26.35
C LEU A 619 10.58 -8.85 24.95
N LEU A 620 10.69 -8.03 23.91
CA LEU A 620 10.93 -8.53 22.55
C LEU A 620 12.27 -9.26 22.45
N GLU A 621 13.30 -8.76 23.14
CA GLU A 621 14.60 -9.39 23.26
C GLU A 621 14.49 -10.77 23.93
N VAL A 622 13.83 -10.82 25.08
CA VAL A 622 13.64 -12.08 25.83
C VAL A 622 12.86 -13.10 25.00
N ILE A 623 11.83 -12.69 24.26
CA ILE A 623 11.09 -13.60 23.35
C ILE A 623 12.01 -14.18 22.27
N LEU A 624 12.94 -13.38 21.73
CA LEU A 624 13.81 -13.80 20.62
C LEU A 624 14.97 -14.69 21.07
N SER A 625 15.52 -14.49 22.27
CA SER A 625 16.72 -15.21 22.73
C SER A 625 16.49 -16.24 23.83
N HIS A 626 15.36 -16.22 24.54
CA HIS A 626 15.16 -17.02 25.74
C HIS A 626 13.98 -18.01 25.63
N SER A 627 13.87 -18.87 26.65
CA SER A 627 12.79 -19.85 26.78
C SER A 627 11.47 -19.20 27.23
N VAL A 628 10.34 -19.88 26.97
CA VAL A 628 9.01 -19.41 27.42
C VAL A 628 8.93 -19.24 28.94
N GLU A 629 9.66 -20.04 29.72
CA GLU A 629 9.75 -19.88 31.17
C GLU A 629 10.47 -18.57 31.58
N GLU A 630 11.51 -18.18 30.87
CA GLU A 630 12.22 -16.93 31.12
C GLU A 630 11.41 -15.71 30.69
N VAL A 631 10.68 -15.80 29.57
CA VAL A 631 9.68 -14.80 29.16
C VAL A 631 8.66 -14.59 30.28
N TYR A 632 8.12 -15.68 30.83
CA TYR A 632 7.18 -15.64 31.95
C TYR A 632 7.78 -15.00 33.20
N ARG A 633 8.98 -15.40 33.62
CA ARG A 633 9.67 -14.82 34.79
C ARG A 633 9.96 -13.33 34.62
N HIS A 634 10.33 -12.91 33.40
CA HIS A 634 10.58 -11.49 33.08
C HIS A 634 9.31 -10.66 33.26
N ILE A 635 8.17 -11.17 32.78
CA ILE A 635 6.87 -10.52 32.93
C ILE A 635 6.43 -10.50 34.41
N LEU A 636 6.60 -11.61 35.14
CA LEU A 636 6.30 -11.69 36.57
C LEU A 636 7.07 -10.67 37.39
N LYS A 637 8.38 -10.53 37.16
CA LYS A 637 9.24 -9.56 37.86
C LYS A 637 8.75 -8.12 37.72
N ILE A 638 8.16 -7.79 36.57
CA ILE A 638 7.62 -6.47 36.28
C ILE A 638 6.21 -6.31 36.87
N LEU A 639 5.39 -7.35 36.87
CA LEU A 639 4.02 -7.34 37.41
C LEU A 639 3.96 -7.37 38.94
N PHE A 640 4.80 -8.19 39.57
CA PHE A 640 4.78 -8.50 41.00
C PHE A 640 6.17 -8.32 41.62
N PRO A 641 6.69 -7.08 41.71
CA PRO A 641 8.03 -6.83 42.27
C PRO A 641 8.15 -7.20 43.77
N ASP A 642 7.03 -7.37 44.49
CA ASP A 642 6.99 -7.59 45.94
C ASP A 642 6.86 -9.08 46.38
N GLU A 643 6.64 -10.03 45.46
CA GLU A 643 6.36 -11.44 45.81
C GLU A 643 7.61 -12.32 46.05
N GLU A 644 8.83 -11.79 45.93
CA GLU A 644 10.05 -12.56 46.22
C GLU A 644 10.29 -12.85 47.72
N GLN A 645 9.43 -12.36 48.63
CA GLN A 645 9.60 -12.65 50.07
C GLN A 645 8.86 -13.91 50.57
N LEU A 646 8.05 -14.59 49.75
CA LEU A 646 7.17 -15.67 50.23
C LEU A 646 7.38 -17.06 49.61
N MET A 647 8.33 -17.25 48.69
CA MET A 647 8.74 -18.59 48.24
C MET A 647 10.23 -18.82 48.51
N ASN A 648 10.49 -19.43 49.66
CA ASN A 648 11.81 -19.73 50.22
C ASN A 648 12.50 -20.92 49.47
N PRO A 649 13.75 -21.31 49.79
CA PRO A 649 14.82 -21.43 48.80
C PRO A 649 15.42 -22.84 48.80
N ASP A 650 15.07 -23.72 47.88
CA ASP A 650 15.80 -24.98 47.70
C ASP A 650 15.65 -25.50 46.28
N ASN A 651 16.50 -24.98 45.38
CA ASN A 651 17.18 -25.74 44.33
C ASN A 651 18.39 -24.97 43.76
N VAL A 652 19.10 -24.23 44.63
CA VAL A 652 20.48 -23.85 44.35
C VAL A 652 21.35 -24.95 44.95
N ALA A 653 21.71 -25.92 44.11
CA ALA A 653 22.85 -26.77 44.36
C ALA A 653 24.11 -25.89 44.43
N LYS A 654 24.41 -25.43 45.64
CA LYS A 654 25.68 -24.84 46.04
C LYS A 654 26.79 -25.83 45.68
N ARG A 655 27.59 -25.53 44.67
CA ARG A 655 29.04 -25.64 44.83
C ARG A 655 29.52 -24.36 45.52
N LYS A 656 29.41 -24.35 46.85
CA LYS A 656 30.21 -23.47 47.70
C LYS A 656 31.66 -23.94 47.61
N LEU A 657 32.58 -23.03 47.32
CA LEU A 657 33.87 -23.07 47.99
C LEU A 657 34.17 -21.67 48.55
N ARG A 658 34.47 -21.69 49.84
CA ARG A 658 34.62 -20.58 50.77
C ARG A 658 35.70 -19.61 50.32
N GLY A 659 35.47 -18.33 50.60
CA GLY A 659 36.57 -17.38 50.77
C GLY A 659 37.40 -17.75 51.99
N ASN A 660 38.72 -17.72 51.83
CA ASN A 660 39.64 -17.29 52.87
C ASN A 660 40.73 -16.46 52.19
N SER A 661 41.07 -15.37 52.85
CA SER A 661 42.14 -14.43 52.51
C SER A 661 43.53 -15.08 52.47
N GLY A 662 44.37 -14.62 51.53
CA GLY A 662 45.83 -14.73 51.60
C GLY A 662 46.43 -15.97 50.93
N GLU A 663 47.53 -15.71 50.21
CA GLU A 663 48.58 -16.66 49.76
C GLU A 663 48.43 -17.35 48.39
N GLU A 664 49.23 -16.81 47.45
CA GLU A 664 50.14 -17.45 46.49
C GLU A 664 49.87 -18.86 45.90
N PHE A 665 49.93 -18.88 44.56
CA PHE A 665 50.55 -19.87 43.65
C PHE A 665 50.39 -21.39 43.91
N HIS A 666 49.83 -22.13 42.94
CA HIS A 666 50.58 -22.86 41.88
C HIS A 666 49.75 -23.97 41.18
N GLY A 667 49.92 -24.07 39.85
CA GLY A 667 49.88 -25.33 39.07
C GLY A 667 48.56 -25.64 38.36
N LYS A 668 48.50 -25.95 37.06
CA LYS A 668 49.51 -26.56 36.19
C LYS A 668 49.45 -26.00 34.77
N TYR A 669 50.64 -25.60 34.34
CA TYR A 669 51.06 -25.37 32.97
C TYR A 669 50.93 -26.65 32.12
N ILE A 670 50.44 -26.48 30.89
CA ILE A 670 50.94 -27.25 29.75
C ILE A 670 51.89 -26.32 29.01
N LYS A 671 53.15 -26.73 28.94
CA LYS A 671 54.30 -26.00 28.40
C LYS A 671 54.62 -26.56 27.02
N LEU A 672 54.60 -25.71 26.00
CA LEU A 672 55.28 -25.82 24.70
C LEU A 672 54.96 -24.50 23.97
N THR A 673 55.83 -23.70 23.38
CA THR A 673 57.29 -23.61 23.28
C THR A 673 57.57 -22.20 22.73
N SER A 674 58.76 -21.69 23.01
CA SER A 674 59.34 -20.38 22.72
C SER A 674 58.82 -19.59 21.50
N GLU A 675 58.74 -18.28 21.72
CA GLU A 675 59.07 -17.19 20.78
C GLU A 675 59.62 -17.66 19.42
N LYS A 676 58.79 -17.50 18.40
CA LYS A 676 59.26 -17.02 17.10
C LYS A 676 58.43 -15.81 16.77
N ASP A 677 59.10 -14.69 16.57
CA ASP A 677 58.58 -13.57 15.80
C ASP A 677 57.92 -14.14 14.54
N LEU A 678 56.59 -14.04 14.47
CA LEU A 678 55.88 -14.26 13.23
C LEU A 678 56.14 -13.03 12.37
N GLU A 679 57.17 -13.14 11.55
CA GLU A 679 57.31 -12.37 10.32
C GLU A 679 55.92 -12.21 9.70
N ILE A 680 55.49 -10.96 9.56
CA ILE A 680 54.34 -10.59 8.73
C ILE A 680 54.68 -11.12 7.35
N ALA A 681 54.09 -12.27 6.98
CA ALA A 681 54.33 -12.88 5.69
C ALA A 681 53.97 -11.86 4.60
N SER A 682 54.99 -11.49 3.85
CA SER A 682 54.89 -10.71 2.63
C SER A 682 54.07 -11.50 1.61
N GLY A 683 52.85 -11.04 1.35
CA GLY A 683 51.96 -11.63 0.34
C GLY A 683 50.49 -11.46 0.68
N VAL A 684 49.98 -10.23 0.78
CA VAL A 684 48.53 -10.02 0.87
C VAL A 684 47.97 -9.96 -0.54
N ILE A 685 47.34 -11.05 -0.97
CA ILE A 685 46.65 -11.12 -2.25
C ILE A 685 45.45 -10.15 -2.20
N PRO A 686 45.31 -9.21 -3.16
CA PRO A 686 44.14 -8.35 -3.21
C PRO A 686 42.88 -9.21 -3.40
N PHE A 687 41.76 -8.82 -2.82
CA PHE A 687 40.50 -9.55 -3.00
C PHE A 687 39.31 -8.59 -2.99
N ILE A 688 38.19 -9.09 -3.51
CA ILE A 688 36.89 -8.45 -3.49
C ILE A 688 35.99 -9.27 -2.57
N ALA A 689 35.36 -8.62 -1.60
CA ALA A 689 34.35 -9.23 -0.76
C ALA A 689 32.97 -8.64 -1.07
N LEU A 690 32.00 -9.51 -1.32
CA LEU A 690 30.61 -9.16 -1.64
C LEU A 690 29.68 -9.74 -0.58
N ASN A 691 28.83 -8.87 -0.05
CA ASN A 691 27.80 -9.20 0.92
C ASN A 691 26.47 -8.56 0.50
N ARG A 692 25.38 -8.88 1.19
CA ARG A 692 24.04 -8.32 1.02
C ARG A 692 24.05 -6.80 0.86
N GLY A 693 23.21 -6.29 -0.05
CA GLY A 693 23.01 -4.85 -0.23
C GLY A 693 24.15 -4.09 -0.89
N ASN A 694 24.96 -4.75 -1.74
CA ASN A 694 26.07 -4.11 -2.48
C ASN A 694 27.19 -3.51 -1.64
N HIS A 695 27.47 -4.11 -0.48
CA HIS A 695 28.68 -3.79 0.27
C HIS A 695 29.91 -4.26 -0.54
N PHE A 696 30.47 -3.34 -1.32
CA PHE A 696 31.60 -3.55 -2.21
C PHE A 696 32.89 -3.16 -1.49
N PHE A 697 33.74 -4.13 -1.16
CA PHE A 697 35.01 -3.88 -0.48
C PHE A 697 36.19 -4.36 -1.33
N PRO A 698 36.88 -3.47 -2.04
CA PRO A 698 38.24 -3.72 -2.52
C PRO A 698 39.22 -3.49 -1.37
N MET A 699 39.97 -4.52 -0.97
CA MET A 699 41.04 -4.38 0.02
C MET A 699 42.41 -4.47 -0.65
N ASN A 700 43.29 -3.51 -0.31
CA ASN A 700 44.70 -3.43 -0.73
C ASN A 700 45.00 -3.18 -2.23
N PHE A 701 44.32 -2.24 -2.87
CA PHE A 701 44.85 -1.59 -4.08
C PHE A 701 45.60 -0.30 -3.71
N THR A 702 46.93 -0.38 -3.59
CA THR A 702 47.76 0.84 -3.57
C THR A 702 47.73 1.50 -4.95
N LYS A 703 47.32 2.77 -5.02
CA LYS A 703 47.45 3.62 -6.21
C LYS A 703 48.93 3.83 -6.56
N SER A 704 49.58 2.87 -7.23
CA SER A 704 50.69 3.12 -8.17
C SER A 704 51.09 1.85 -8.93
N SER A 705 51.12 1.95 -10.26
CA SER A 705 51.99 1.20 -11.18
C SER A 705 51.82 -0.33 -11.28
N MET A 706 50.87 -0.78 -12.11
CA MET A 706 51.07 -1.58 -13.35
C MET A 706 49.69 -2.09 -13.84
N GLN A 707 49.46 -2.01 -15.14
CA GLN A 707 48.22 -2.47 -15.80
C GLN A 707 48.17 -4.00 -15.88
N PRO A 708 47.07 -4.65 -15.47
CA PRO A 708 46.58 -5.86 -16.13
C PRO A 708 45.75 -5.45 -17.35
N LYS A 709 45.89 -6.20 -18.44
CA LYS A 709 45.01 -6.09 -19.60
C LYS A 709 43.61 -6.58 -19.22
N ASP A 710 42.63 -6.03 -19.92
CA ASP A 710 41.22 -6.41 -19.88
C ASP A 710 40.43 -5.95 -18.64
N THR A 711 40.22 -4.63 -18.59
CA THR A 711 38.98 -4.09 -18.02
C THR A 711 38.63 -2.81 -18.78
N VAL A 712 37.45 -2.81 -19.39
CA VAL A 712 36.90 -1.71 -20.19
C VAL A 712 36.73 -0.48 -19.29
N ARG A 713 37.64 0.50 -19.44
CA ARG A 713 37.51 1.83 -18.81
C ARG A 713 36.58 2.72 -19.63
N VAL A 714 35.54 3.20 -18.97
CA VAL A 714 34.86 4.46 -19.24
C VAL A 714 35.89 5.59 -19.16
N ARG A 715 36.02 6.37 -20.24
CA ARG A 715 36.84 7.59 -20.27
C ARG A 715 35.91 8.80 -20.30
N VAL A 716 35.83 9.52 -19.18
CA VAL A 716 35.42 10.93 -19.15
C VAL A 716 36.68 11.72 -18.82
N GLU A 717 37.22 12.42 -19.82
CA GLU A 717 38.19 13.49 -19.59
C GLU A 717 37.53 14.84 -19.92
N PRO A 718 37.91 15.90 -19.20
CA PRO A 718 37.12 17.12 -19.06
C PRO A 718 37.41 18.13 -20.17
N LEU A 719 36.39 18.85 -20.63
CA LEU A 719 36.55 19.98 -21.55
C LEU A 719 36.23 21.30 -20.86
N GLN A 720 37.30 22.06 -20.57
CA GLN A 720 37.28 23.51 -20.50
C GLN A 720 37.08 24.12 -21.90
N GLN A 721 36.46 25.31 -21.92
CA GLN A 721 36.11 26.14 -23.07
C GLN A 721 37.27 26.41 -24.06
N GLN A 722 36.99 26.39 -25.38
CA GLN A 722 37.15 27.53 -26.31
C GLN A 722 37.02 27.15 -27.81
N SER A 723 36.13 27.89 -28.52
CA SER A 723 36.19 28.44 -29.89
C SER A 723 36.57 27.65 -31.18
N PHE A 724 35.64 27.72 -32.14
CA PHE A 724 35.76 27.96 -33.62
C PHE A 724 36.24 26.88 -34.65
N LEU A 725 35.31 26.64 -35.61
CA LEU A 725 35.41 26.56 -37.10
C LEU A 725 36.02 25.35 -37.88
N HIS A 726 35.18 24.83 -38.80
CA HIS A 726 35.45 24.20 -40.13
C HIS A 726 36.21 22.85 -40.18
N SER A 727 36.04 21.91 -41.12
CA SER A 727 35.11 21.60 -42.21
C SER A 727 35.58 20.27 -42.87
N LYS A 728 34.68 19.57 -43.58
CA LYS A 728 34.92 18.65 -44.74
C LYS A 728 35.42 17.21 -44.54
N THR A 729 34.58 16.29 -45.02
CA THR A 729 34.81 14.99 -45.72
C THR A 729 35.83 15.10 -46.89
N PRO A 730 36.39 14.01 -47.49
CA PRO A 730 35.72 12.76 -47.93
C PRO A 730 36.55 11.46 -47.83
N GLY A 731 35.98 10.31 -48.26
CA GLY A 731 36.57 8.96 -48.13
C GLY A 731 37.27 8.39 -49.36
N VAL A 732 37.30 7.04 -49.46
CA VAL A 732 37.32 6.17 -50.68
C VAL A 732 38.14 4.84 -50.53
N MET A 733 37.42 3.71 -50.76
CA MET A 733 37.69 2.43 -51.48
C MET A 733 38.78 1.37 -51.16
N LYS A 734 38.25 0.12 -51.09
CA LYS A 734 38.60 -1.19 -51.75
C LYS A 734 39.80 -2.01 -51.22
N SER A 735 39.85 -3.36 -51.24
CA SER A 735 39.40 -4.39 -52.22
C SER A 735 39.46 -5.83 -51.60
N HIS A 736 38.65 -6.82 -52.02
CA HIS A 736 38.96 -8.02 -52.88
C HIS A 736 38.62 -9.33 -52.10
N VAL A 737 38.26 -10.52 -52.61
CA VAL A 737 37.61 -11.05 -53.84
C VAL A 737 37.30 -12.56 -53.63
N GLN A 738 36.14 -13.02 -54.14
CA GLN A 738 35.67 -14.35 -54.66
C GLN A 738 35.89 -15.71 -53.96
N GLY A 739 34.85 -16.58 -54.08
CA GLY A 739 35.02 -18.04 -54.00
C GLY A 739 33.79 -18.99 -54.02
N ALA A 740 32.84 -18.82 -54.96
CA ALA A 740 31.98 -19.85 -55.61
C ALA A 740 31.01 -20.80 -54.85
N ALA A 741 29.89 -21.08 -55.55
CA ALA A 741 28.64 -21.75 -55.17
C ALA A 741 28.47 -23.19 -55.71
N LEU A 742 27.46 -23.92 -55.20
CA LEU A 742 26.40 -24.67 -55.95
C LEU A 742 25.40 -25.29 -54.93
N GLU A 743 24.12 -24.86 -54.81
CA GLU A 743 22.90 -25.33 -55.53
C GLU A 743 22.65 -26.86 -55.42
N ASN A 744 21.46 -27.43 -55.15
CA ASN A 744 20.09 -27.02 -55.46
C ASN A 744 19.03 -27.95 -54.77
N ARG A 745 17.86 -27.37 -54.42
CA ARG A 745 16.45 -27.80 -54.62
C ARG A 745 15.93 -29.20 -54.16
N VAL A 746 14.66 -29.46 -53.75
CA VAL A 746 13.40 -28.78 -53.37
C VAL A 746 12.24 -29.80 -53.64
N LEU A 747 11.07 -29.64 -52.98
CA LEU A 747 9.70 -30.22 -53.22
C LEU A 747 9.43 -31.67 -52.73
N THR A 748 8.26 -32.12 -52.20
CA THR A 748 7.01 -31.57 -51.60
C THR A 748 6.05 -32.74 -51.24
N LEU A 749 5.00 -32.41 -50.45
CA LEU A 749 3.62 -33.01 -50.37
C LEU A 749 3.46 -34.32 -49.53
N VAL A 750 2.68 -34.35 -48.42
CA VAL A 750 1.19 -34.33 -48.26
C VAL A 750 0.60 -35.63 -48.85
N GLU A 751 -0.11 -36.56 -48.17
CA GLU A 751 -1.19 -36.47 -47.18
C GLU A 751 -1.57 -37.88 -46.60
N ASN A 752 -2.13 -37.90 -45.38
CA ASN A 752 -3.33 -38.65 -44.92
C ASN A 752 -3.41 -40.19 -44.59
N LYS A 753 -4.05 -40.40 -43.41
CA LYS A 753 -5.10 -41.38 -43.00
C LYS A 753 -4.77 -42.64 -42.15
N ALA A 754 -5.25 -42.57 -40.89
CA ALA A 754 -6.35 -43.36 -40.29
C ALA A 754 -6.10 -44.58 -39.35
N LYS A 755 -6.71 -44.44 -38.14
CA LYS A 755 -7.52 -45.39 -37.30
C LYS A 755 -6.88 -46.32 -36.23
N LYS A 756 -7.35 -46.05 -34.98
CA LYS A 756 -7.89 -46.91 -33.89
C LYS A 756 -7.01 -47.95 -33.15
N ASN A 757 -6.85 -47.80 -31.82
CA ASN A 757 -7.62 -48.54 -30.78
C ASN A 757 -7.23 -48.14 -29.33
N ASP A 758 -8.18 -48.38 -28.42
CA ASP A 758 -8.29 -48.00 -27.00
C ASP A 758 -7.31 -48.68 -26.01
N HIS A 759 -6.92 -47.98 -24.92
CA HIS A 759 -7.45 -48.20 -23.55
C HIS A 759 -6.77 -47.34 -22.47
N SER A 760 -7.55 -47.09 -21.42
CA SER A 760 -7.46 -46.16 -20.27
C SER A 760 -6.25 -46.25 -19.32
N SER A 761 -5.83 -45.12 -18.73
CA SER A 761 -6.16 -44.74 -17.33
C SER A 761 -5.45 -43.43 -16.90
N ALA A 762 -6.02 -42.79 -15.88
CA ALA A 762 -5.92 -41.39 -15.48
C ALA A 762 -4.53 -40.82 -15.19
N GLN A 763 -4.32 -39.55 -15.57
CA GLN A 763 -3.61 -38.54 -14.76
C GLN A 763 -3.97 -37.12 -15.23
N GLN A 764 -4.36 -36.28 -14.27
CA GLN A 764 -4.67 -34.85 -14.43
C GLN A 764 -3.42 -34.09 -14.90
N ILE A 765 -3.55 -33.35 -16.00
CA ILE A 765 -2.60 -32.34 -16.43
C ILE A 765 -3.28 -30.97 -16.39
N HIS A 766 -2.59 -30.07 -15.71
CA HIS A 766 -2.82 -28.63 -15.65
C HIS A 766 -3.00 -28.02 -17.05
N ALA A 767 -4.04 -27.19 -17.22
CA ALA A 767 -4.18 -26.34 -18.40
C ALA A 767 -3.84 -24.89 -18.01
N GLU A 768 -2.95 -24.34 -18.80
CA GLU A 768 -2.20 -23.09 -18.67
C GLU A 768 -3.08 -21.84 -18.80
N CYS A 769 -2.72 -20.80 -18.06
CA CYS A 769 -3.13 -19.43 -18.34
C CYS A 769 -1.97 -18.73 -19.07
N SER A 770 -2.22 -18.31 -20.30
CA SER A 770 -1.26 -17.63 -21.16
C SER A 770 -1.55 -16.12 -21.21
N GLN A 771 -0.58 -15.34 -20.75
CA GLN A 771 0.04 -14.22 -21.47
C GLN A 771 1.16 -13.65 -20.60
N SER A 772 2.33 -14.29 -20.67
CA SER A 772 3.58 -13.78 -20.10
C SER A 772 4.27 -12.86 -21.10
N SER A 773 4.72 -11.71 -20.63
CA SER A 773 5.90 -11.07 -21.20
C SER A 773 7.02 -12.10 -21.19
N VAL A 774 7.59 -12.42 -22.35
CA VAL A 774 8.66 -13.41 -22.48
C VAL A 774 9.82 -12.95 -21.59
N ALA A 775 10.09 -13.67 -20.49
CA ALA A 775 11.25 -13.43 -19.65
C ALA A 775 12.51 -13.67 -20.49
N GLU A 776 13.33 -12.65 -20.65
CA GLU A 776 14.54 -12.70 -21.48
C GLU A 776 15.68 -13.42 -20.74
N LEU A 777 15.66 -13.45 -19.40
CA LEU A 777 16.63 -14.11 -18.54
C LEU A 777 16.06 -15.36 -17.88
N ALA A 778 16.82 -16.45 -17.96
CA ALA A 778 16.55 -17.70 -17.26
C ALA A 778 17.56 -17.89 -16.13
N LEU A 779 17.12 -18.61 -15.08
CA LEU A 779 17.99 -19.07 -14.01
C LEU A 779 18.06 -20.60 -14.08
N CYS A 780 19.25 -21.17 -13.92
CA CYS A 780 19.40 -22.61 -13.73
C CYS A 780 20.28 -22.91 -12.53
N MET A 781 19.97 -23.99 -11.80
CA MET A 781 20.77 -24.39 -10.66
C MET A 781 22.13 -24.90 -11.12
N ARG A 782 23.21 -24.24 -10.70
CA ARG A 782 24.59 -24.69 -10.89
C ARG A 782 24.95 -25.78 -9.89
N TRP A 783 24.78 -25.49 -8.61
CA TRP A 783 25.01 -26.41 -7.52
C TRP A 783 24.15 -26.05 -6.30
N LYS A 784 24.05 -27.01 -5.36
CA LYS A 784 23.48 -26.77 -4.03
C LYS A 784 24.32 -27.48 -2.97
N SER A 785 24.51 -26.86 -1.81
CA SER A 785 25.20 -27.45 -0.67
C SER A 785 24.24 -27.64 0.50
N ASN A 786 24.29 -28.81 1.15
CA ASN A 786 23.46 -29.12 2.31
C ASN A 786 24.14 -28.62 3.59
N THR A 787 23.45 -27.77 4.34
CA THR A 787 23.90 -27.23 5.63
C THR A 787 23.19 -27.87 6.83
N ARG A 788 22.41 -28.93 6.59
CA ARG A 788 21.68 -29.79 7.54
C ARG A 788 20.46 -29.18 8.23
N LYS A 789 20.38 -27.86 8.33
CA LYS A 789 19.24 -27.18 8.96
C LYS A 789 19.21 -25.70 8.57
N CYS A 790 18.11 -25.25 7.96
CA CYS A 790 17.73 -23.86 7.63
C CYS A 790 18.87 -22.84 7.43
N VAL A 791 18.92 -22.23 6.24
CA VAL A 791 19.91 -21.20 5.91
C VAL A 791 19.26 -19.81 5.86
N ASP A 792 19.26 -19.11 6.99
CA ASP A 792 18.81 -17.72 7.09
C ASP A 792 19.98 -16.72 6.94
N ALA A 793 21.22 -17.14 7.20
CA ALA A 793 22.40 -16.32 7.00
C ALA A 793 22.59 -16.00 5.52
N SER A 794 22.85 -14.73 5.21
CA SER A 794 23.22 -14.33 3.85
C SER A 794 24.64 -14.83 3.53
N PRO A 795 24.93 -15.26 2.28
CA PRO A 795 26.26 -15.70 1.90
C PRO A 795 27.23 -14.52 1.80
N LEU A 796 28.50 -14.75 2.14
CA LEU A 796 29.63 -13.87 1.83
C LEU A 796 30.40 -14.48 0.67
N VAL A 797 30.62 -13.72 -0.42
CA VAL A 797 31.43 -14.17 -1.55
C VAL A 797 32.77 -13.43 -1.52
N VAL A 798 33.88 -14.16 -1.47
CA VAL A 798 35.25 -13.62 -1.51
C VAL A 798 35.93 -14.07 -2.80
N ILE A 799 36.32 -13.09 -3.62
CA ILE A 799 36.96 -13.30 -4.91
C ILE A 799 38.42 -12.83 -4.80
N PRO A 800 39.41 -13.72 -4.95
CA PRO A 800 40.83 -13.34 -4.99
C PRO A 800 41.15 -12.60 -6.30
N ALA A 801 42.13 -11.70 -6.28
CA ALA A 801 42.56 -10.94 -7.47
C ALA A 801 43.50 -11.74 -8.39
N GLU A 802 44.03 -12.88 -7.93
CA GLU A 802 44.81 -13.80 -8.75
C GLU A 802 43.85 -14.73 -9.50
N GLU A 803 43.92 -14.71 -10.84
CA GLU A 803 43.04 -15.51 -11.73
C GLU A 803 43.15 -17.03 -11.54
N GLU A 804 44.20 -17.52 -10.86
CA GLU A 804 44.41 -18.95 -10.58
C GLU A 804 43.67 -19.46 -9.32
N LEU A 805 43.14 -18.57 -8.48
CA LEU A 805 42.44 -18.95 -7.24
C LEU A 805 40.92 -18.85 -7.40
N SER A 806 40.19 -19.89 -6.98
CA SER A 806 38.73 -19.92 -7.07
C SER A 806 38.05 -19.08 -5.99
N ALA A 807 37.00 -18.36 -6.39
CA ALA A 807 36.17 -17.59 -5.47
C ALA A 807 35.50 -18.51 -4.43
N SER A 808 35.31 -18.01 -3.21
CA SER A 808 34.80 -18.79 -2.09
C SER A 808 33.54 -18.17 -1.49
N VAL A 809 32.55 -19.00 -1.21
CA VAL A 809 31.30 -18.67 -0.54
C VAL A 809 31.40 -19.10 0.93
N TYR A 810 31.19 -18.17 1.85
CA TYR A 810 31.12 -18.43 3.28
C TYR A 810 29.70 -18.25 3.79
N VAL A 811 29.14 -19.26 4.45
CA VAL A 811 27.74 -19.22 4.90
C VAL A 811 27.52 -20.10 6.13
N GLY A 812 26.73 -19.58 7.06
CA GLY A 812 26.35 -20.26 8.30
C GLY A 812 24.92 -20.81 8.24
N SER A 813 24.60 -21.74 9.14
CA SER A 813 23.25 -22.32 9.22
C SER A 813 22.76 -22.58 10.64
N HIS A 814 21.50 -23.03 10.76
CA HIS A 814 20.90 -23.38 12.04
C HIS A 814 21.37 -24.72 12.60
N SER A 815 22.18 -25.47 11.85
CA SER A 815 22.82 -26.71 12.33
C SER A 815 24.16 -26.46 13.01
N TYR A 816 24.50 -25.17 13.19
CA TYR A 816 25.77 -24.70 13.76
C TYR A 816 26.94 -24.85 12.77
N ALA A 817 26.67 -25.27 11.54
CA ALA A 817 27.67 -25.40 10.48
C ALA A 817 28.00 -24.04 9.87
N MET A 818 29.29 -23.74 9.79
CA MET A 818 29.89 -22.71 8.97
C MET A 818 30.62 -23.41 7.82
N GLN A 819 30.22 -23.15 6.58
CA GLN A 819 30.82 -23.75 5.39
C GLN A 819 31.61 -22.71 4.58
N ALA A 820 32.75 -23.11 4.05
CA ALA A 820 33.40 -22.48 2.91
C ALA A 820 33.23 -23.36 1.69
N ILE A 821 32.67 -22.82 0.62
CA ILE A 821 32.28 -23.54 -0.59
C ILE A 821 32.93 -22.86 -1.78
N ASP A 822 33.45 -23.65 -2.71
CA ASP A 822 33.91 -23.14 -4.00
C ASP A 822 32.74 -22.56 -4.82
N LEU A 823 32.85 -21.32 -5.28
CA LEU A 823 31.77 -20.65 -6.01
C LEU A 823 31.47 -21.31 -7.36
N ASP A 824 32.49 -21.87 -8.03
CA ASP A 824 32.36 -22.42 -9.38
C ASP A 824 31.96 -23.90 -9.33
N LEU A 825 32.62 -24.68 -8.48
CA LEU A 825 32.45 -26.14 -8.38
C LEU A 825 31.37 -26.56 -7.39
N GLY A 826 31.05 -25.74 -6.39
CA GLY A 826 30.16 -26.11 -5.29
C GLY A 826 30.78 -27.10 -4.30
N GLU A 827 32.08 -27.35 -4.39
CA GLU A 827 32.81 -28.23 -3.46
C GLU A 827 33.02 -27.54 -2.11
N ILE A 828 32.76 -28.25 -1.03
CA ILE A 828 33.00 -27.75 0.33
C ILE A 828 34.52 -27.79 0.57
N LYS A 829 35.15 -26.60 0.66
CA LYS A 829 36.56 -26.44 1.01
C LYS A 829 36.81 -26.84 2.45
N TRP A 830 35.94 -26.39 3.36
CA TRP A 830 35.90 -26.82 4.76
C TRP A 830 34.52 -26.57 5.38
N GLU A 831 34.23 -27.31 6.45
CA GLU A 831 33.06 -27.11 7.29
C GLU A 831 33.50 -27.11 8.76
N LYS A 832 33.02 -26.13 9.53
CA LYS A 832 33.27 -26.04 10.97
C LYS A 832 31.94 -25.98 11.72
N THR A 833 31.80 -26.81 12.75
CA THR A 833 30.67 -26.72 13.69
C THR A 833 31.01 -25.75 14.82
N LEU A 834 30.19 -24.71 14.98
CA LEU A 834 30.30 -23.72 16.06
C LEU A 834 29.36 -24.07 17.23
N GLY A 835 29.30 -23.23 18.25
CA GLY A 835 28.56 -23.53 19.49
C GLY A 835 27.04 -23.41 19.39
N ASN A 836 26.50 -22.68 18.41
CA ASN A 836 25.06 -22.52 18.21
C ASN A 836 24.75 -22.07 16.76
N ARG A 837 23.49 -21.75 16.47
CA ARG A 837 23.04 -21.34 15.13
C ARG A 837 23.72 -20.07 14.68
N ILE A 838 23.90 -19.97 13.37
CA ILE A 838 24.57 -18.87 12.72
C ILE A 838 23.59 -18.24 11.75
N GLU A 839 23.13 -17.04 12.08
CA GLU A 839 22.26 -16.24 11.21
C GLU A 839 22.94 -14.91 10.80
N SER A 840 24.08 -14.59 11.43
CA SER A 840 24.91 -13.47 11.01
C SER A 840 25.57 -13.81 9.67
N CYS A 841 25.65 -12.83 8.77
CA CYS A 841 26.49 -12.98 7.60
C CYS A 841 27.96 -12.84 8.01
N ALA A 842 28.80 -13.70 7.48
CA ALA A 842 30.24 -13.61 7.70
C ALA A 842 30.82 -12.32 7.11
N CYS A 843 31.88 -11.81 7.71
CA CYS A 843 32.71 -10.76 7.12
C CYS A 843 34.15 -11.25 7.00
N VAL A 844 34.90 -10.67 6.06
CA VAL A 844 36.33 -10.97 5.90
C VAL A 844 37.17 -9.83 6.49
N SER A 845 38.23 -10.20 7.20
CA SER A 845 39.21 -9.28 7.78
C SER A 845 39.99 -8.48 6.74
N LYS A 846 40.64 -7.39 7.17
CA LYS A 846 41.45 -6.51 6.31
C LYS A 846 42.52 -7.24 5.47
N CYS A 847 43.06 -8.34 5.99
CA CYS A 847 44.12 -9.12 5.36
C CYS A 847 43.62 -10.32 4.55
N GLY A 848 42.31 -10.61 4.52
CA GLY A 848 41.75 -11.76 3.79
C GLY A 848 41.89 -13.11 4.50
N ASN A 849 42.82 -13.22 5.47
CA ASN A 849 43.14 -14.48 6.14
C ASN A 849 42.12 -14.92 7.20
N PHE A 850 41.24 -14.02 7.64
CA PHE A 850 40.26 -14.33 8.68
C PHE A 850 38.84 -14.03 8.25
N ILE A 851 37.93 -14.93 8.61
CA ILE A 851 36.48 -14.81 8.51
C ILE A 851 35.92 -14.57 9.91
N VAL A 852 35.16 -13.49 10.09
CA VAL A 852 34.53 -13.13 11.36
C VAL A 852 33.04 -13.40 11.28
N VAL A 853 32.48 -14.09 12.27
CA VAL A 853 31.07 -14.45 12.31
C VAL A 853 30.54 -14.41 13.75
N GLY A 854 29.34 -13.85 13.91
CA GLY A 854 28.60 -13.84 15.16
C GLY A 854 27.73 -15.08 15.32
N CYS A 855 27.63 -15.61 16.54
CA CYS A 855 26.90 -16.84 16.85
C CYS A 855 25.91 -16.64 18.01
N TYR A 856 24.85 -17.45 18.03
CA TYR A 856 23.83 -17.45 19.08
C TYR A 856 24.28 -18.07 20.41
N ASP A 857 25.52 -18.52 20.53
CA ASP A 857 26.14 -18.87 21.83
C ASP A 857 26.71 -17.63 22.56
N GLY A 858 26.54 -16.44 21.99
CA GLY A 858 27.10 -15.20 22.53
C GLY A 858 28.58 -15.01 22.19
N LEU A 859 29.13 -15.76 21.25
CA LEU A 859 30.52 -15.64 20.81
C LEU A 859 30.62 -15.00 19.42
N VAL A 860 31.71 -14.25 19.24
CA VAL A 860 32.20 -13.81 17.94
C VAL A 860 33.41 -14.66 17.59
N TYR A 861 33.29 -15.45 16.53
CA TYR A 861 34.34 -16.34 16.05
C TYR A 861 35.17 -15.66 14.97
N VAL A 862 36.49 -15.74 15.11
CA VAL A 862 37.46 -15.37 14.08
C VAL A 862 38.10 -16.67 13.58
N LEU A 863 37.71 -17.09 12.38
CA LEU A 863 38.13 -18.33 11.75
C LEU A 863 39.21 -18.03 10.70
N GLN A 864 40.16 -18.94 10.50
CA GLN A 864 41.06 -18.87 9.34
C GLN A 864 40.27 -19.15 8.06
N SER A 865 40.51 -18.35 7.02
CA SER A 865 39.80 -18.49 5.74
C SER A 865 40.20 -19.76 4.98
N SER A 866 41.41 -20.28 5.19
CA SER A 866 41.95 -21.46 4.51
C SER A 866 41.35 -22.80 4.96
N ASP A 867 41.13 -22.97 6.27
CA ASP A 867 40.75 -24.27 6.87
C ASP A 867 39.61 -24.19 7.91
N GLY A 868 39.13 -22.99 8.23
CA GLY A 868 38.08 -22.79 9.22
C GLY A 868 38.54 -22.95 10.67
N GLU A 869 39.84 -23.04 10.94
CA GLU A 869 40.34 -23.16 12.32
C GLU A 869 40.13 -21.87 13.12
N VAL A 870 39.76 -22.03 14.39
CA VAL A 870 39.41 -20.90 15.26
C VAL A 870 40.68 -20.17 15.68
N HIS A 871 40.91 -18.98 15.13
CA HIS A 871 42.03 -18.12 15.49
C HIS A 871 41.79 -17.40 16.82
N TRP A 872 40.57 -16.90 17.03
CA TRP A 872 40.17 -16.19 18.24
C TRP A 872 38.66 -16.27 18.45
N THR A 873 38.23 -16.29 19.71
CA THR A 873 36.83 -16.13 20.11
C THR A 873 36.73 -14.96 21.08
N PHE A 874 35.77 -14.09 20.83
CA PHE A 874 35.40 -13.01 21.73
C PHE A 874 34.04 -13.32 22.37
N VAL A 875 33.94 -13.15 23.69
CA VAL A 875 32.72 -13.43 24.45
C VAL A 875 31.93 -12.14 24.64
N THR A 876 30.68 -12.13 24.17
CA THR A 876 29.68 -11.09 24.48
C THR A 876 28.75 -11.57 25.61
N GLU A 877 27.91 -10.69 26.15
CA GLU A 877 27.05 -11.04 27.31
C GLU A 877 25.73 -11.70 26.88
N ASP A 878 25.40 -11.71 25.59
CA ASP A 878 24.21 -12.34 25.00
C ASP A 878 24.49 -12.70 23.52
N THR A 879 23.56 -13.39 22.89
CA THR A 879 23.58 -13.85 21.50
C THR A 879 23.96 -12.78 20.45
N VAL A 880 24.66 -13.21 19.39
CA VAL A 880 25.17 -12.34 18.34
C VAL A 880 24.56 -12.71 16.99
N LYS A 881 23.46 -12.04 16.62
CA LYS A 881 22.86 -12.15 15.27
C LYS A 881 23.42 -11.12 14.28
N SER A 882 23.81 -9.94 14.75
CA SER A 882 24.35 -8.88 13.91
C SER A 882 25.59 -9.36 13.13
N SER A 883 25.59 -9.19 11.81
CA SER A 883 26.81 -9.34 10.99
C SER A 883 27.85 -8.28 11.37
N ALA A 884 29.13 -8.65 11.36
CA ALA A 884 30.23 -7.74 11.62
C ALA A 884 30.54 -6.83 10.42
N VAL A 885 31.10 -5.65 10.67
CA VAL A 885 31.66 -4.76 9.63
C VAL A 885 33.11 -4.44 9.95
N VAL A 886 33.97 -4.46 8.93
CA VAL A 886 35.40 -4.16 9.08
C VAL A 886 35.68 -2.74 8.64
N ASP A 887 36.43 -2.00 9.45
CA ASP A 887 37.00 -0.72 9.08
C ASP A 887 38.22 -0.92 8.16
N PRO A 888 38.15 -0.54 6.87
CA PRO A 888 39.26 -0.75 5.96
C PRO A 888 40.49 0.09 6.35
N SER A 889 40.30 1.22 7.06
CA SER A 889 41.40 2.09 7.47
C SER A 889 42.17 1.48 8.63
N SER A 890 41.48 1.11 9.71
CA SER A 890 42.08 0.67 10.96
C SER A 890 42.22 -0.86 11.08
N GLY A 891 41.42 -1.63 10.33
CA GLY A 891 41.30 -3.08 10.47
C GLY A 891 40.45 -3.53 11.67
N LEU A 892 39.84 -2.59 12.40
CA LEU A 892 38.92 -2.90 13.49
C LEU A 892 37.64 -3.53 12.97
N VAL A 893 37.07 -4.41 13.77
CA VAL A 893 35.81 -5.10 13.48
C VAL A 893 34.74 -4.60 14.45
N TYR A 894 33.63 -4.08 13.92
CA TYR A 894 32.50 -3.63 14.71
C TYR A 894 31.34 -4.62 14.63
N ILE A 895 30.75 -4.96 15.78
CA ILE A 895 29.66 -5.93 15.85
C ILE A 895 28.71 -5.62 17.02
N GLY A 896 27.41 -5.79 16.79
CA GLY A 896 26.38 -5.65 17.83
C GLY A 896 26.01 -6.98 18.49
N SER A 897 25.53 -6.94 19.72
CA SER A 897 24.99 -8.09 20.45
C SER A 897 23.61 -7.79 21.04
N HIS A 898 22.88 -8.85 21.37
CA HIS A 898 21.59 -8.75 22.06
C HIS A 898 21.72 -8.24 23.50
N ASP A 899 22.94 -8.19 24.04
CA ASP A 899 23.26 -7.59 25.34
C ASP A 899 23.15 -6.06 25.36
N GLN A 900 22.59 -5.46 24.30
CA GLN A 900 22.41 -4.03 24.09
C GLN A 900 23.71 -3.26 23.84
N HIS A 901 24.81 -3.95 23.49
CA HIS A 901 26.08 -3.31 23.20
C HIS A 901 26.55 -3.46 21.75
N VAL A 902 27.41 -2.51 21.37
CA VAL A 902 28.30 -2.62 20.20
C VAL A 902 29.74 -2.69 20.68
N TYR A 903 30.51 -3.56 20.03
CA TYR A 903 31.89 -3.85 20.33
C TYR A 903 32.79 -3.44 19.17
N ALA A 904 33.93 -2.81 19.46
CA ALA A 904 35.06 -2.71 18.53
C ALA A 904 36.14 -3.71 18.90
N LEU A 905 36.46 -4.60 17.97
CA LEU A 905 37.39 -5.69 18.16
C LEU A 905 38.63 -5.48 17.29
N ASP A 906 39.79 -5.58 17.90
CA ASP A 906 41.08 -5.69 17.21
C ASP A 906 41.45 -7.17 17.16
N ILE A 907 41.05 -7.83 16.07
CA ILE A 907 41.20 -9.28 15.92
C ILE A 907 42.67 -9.73 15.85
N TYR A 908 43.57 -8.84 15.42
CA TYR A 908 45.01 -9.11 15.32
C TYR A 908 45.67 -9.08 16.69
N LYS A 909 45.23 -8.17 17.56
CA LYS A 909 45.69 -8.09 18.95
C LYS A 909 44.84 -8.91 19.92
N LYS A 910 43.72 -9.48 19.46
CA LYS A 910 42.75 -10.25 20.25
C LYS A 910 42.22 -9.47 21.45
N VAL A 911 41.91 -8.19 21.25
CA VAL A 911 41.38 -7.31 22.30
C VAL A 911 40.13 -6.56 21.86
N CYS A 912 39.22 -6.33 22.79
CA CYS A 912 38.13 -5.36 22.61
C CYS A 912 38.66 -3.95 22.91
N LYS A 913 38.60 -3.05 21.92
CA LYS A 913 39.06 -1.66 22.05
C LYS A 913 38.11 -0.83 22.89
N TRP A 914 36.82 -0.98 22.64
CA TRP A 914 35.76 -0.31 23.37
C TRP A 914 34.46 -1.12 23.27
N LYS A 915 33.61 -0.94 24.29
CA LYS A 915 32.26 -1.48 24.42
C LYS A 915 31.32 -0.31 24.66
N LEU A 916 30.25 -0.20 23.88
CA LEU A 916 29.26 0.88 23.98
C LEU A 916 27.87 0.32 24.27
N HIS A 917 27.21 0.78 25.33
CA HIS A 917 25.81 0.46 25.63
C HIS A 917 24.86 1.36 24.82
N CYS A 918 23.95 0.79 24.04
CA CYS A 918 23.12 1.50 23.08
C CYS A 918 21.85 2.14 23.68
N GLU A 919 21.39 1.75 24.88
CA GLU A 919 20.19 2.26 25.59
C GLU A 919 18.84 1.95 24.93
N GLY A 920 18.82 1.24 23.80
CA GLY A 920 17.61 1.01 23.00
C GLY A 920 17.30 -0.46 22.81
N GLY A 921 17.63 -1.33 23.76
CA GLY A 921 17.42 -2.77 23.60
C GLY A 921 18.49 -3.44 22.72
N ALA A 922 18.22 -4.67 22.30
CA ALA A 922 19.18 -5.51 21.58
C ALA A 922 19.66 -4.88 20.26
N VAL A 923 20.96 -5.07 19.96
CA VAL A 923 21.54 -4.70 18.66
C VAL A 923 21.46 -5.89 17.71
N PHE A 924 20.26 -6.09 17.16
CA PHE A 924 19.98 -7.17 16.21
C PHE A 924 20.46 -6.84 14.79
N SER A 925 20.34 -5.57 14.41
CA SER A 925 20.69 -5.04 13.10
C SER A 925 22.20 -4.85 12.94
N SER A 926 22.72 -5.10 11.73
CA SER A 926 24.16 -4.96 11.46
C SER A 926 24.59 -3.50 11.48
N PRO A 927 25.70 -3.15 12.15
CA PRO A 927 26.24 -1.81 12.10
C PRO A 927 26.73 -1.45 10.69
N CYS A 928 26.64 -0.16 10.35
CA CYS A 928 27.05 0.37 9.05
C CYS A 928 28.12 1.43 9.22
N LEU A 929 29.26 1.26 8.57
CA LEU A 929 30.38 2.21 8.64
C LEU A 929 30.31 3.18 7.45
N SER A 930 30.27 4.48 7.73
CA SER A 930 30.56 5.52 6.74
C SER A 930 32.03 5.92 6.81
N SER A 931 32.65 6.09 5.65
CA SER A 931 34.02 6.62 5.53
C SER A 931 34.05 8.14 5.63
N PHE A 932 32.99 8.82 5.19
CA PHE A 932 32.91 10.28 5.22
C PHE A 932 31.46 10.75 5.46
N PRO A 933 31.16 11.36 6.62
CA PRO A 933 32.02 11.46 7.80
C PRO A 933 32.28 10.07 8.41
N HIS A 934 33.41 9.91 9.11
CA HIS A 934 33.81 8.62 9.68
C HIS A 934 32.95 8.25 10.89
N HIS A 935 31.76 7.72 10.63
CA HIS A 935 30.71 7.39 11.61
C HIS A 935 30.33 5.91 11.51
N LEU A 936 29.99 5.31 12.65
CA LEU A 936 29.38 3.98 12.75
C LEU A 936 27.90 4.15 13.10
N TYR A 937 27.01 3.72 12.22
CA TYR A 937 25.57 3.73 12.44
C TYR A 937 25.10 2.41 13.03
N VAL A 938 24.27 2.49 14.07
CA VAL A 938 23.77 1.33 14.82
C VAL A 938 22.26 1.47 15.00
N ALA A 939 21.51 0.40 14.74
CA ALA A 939 20.06 0.35 14.92
C ALA A 939 19.69 -0.72 15.96
N THR A 940 18.67 -0.45 16.78
CA THR A 940 18.28 -1.32 17.91
C THR A 940 16.81 -1.74 17.87
N LEU A 941 16.47 -2.83 18.58
CA LEU A 941 15.08 -3.34 18.65
C LEU A 941 14.13 -2.47 19.47
N GLY A 942 14.64 -1.61 20.35
CA GLY A 942 13.87 -0.55 21.01
C GLY A 942 13.65 0.70 20.16
N GLY A 943 14.06 0.68 18.88
CA GLY A 943 13.76 1.75 17.92
C GLY A 943 14.74 2.92 17.93
N LEU A 944 15.98 2.72 18.40
CA LEU A 944 17.01 3.75 18.34
C LEU A 944 17.89 3.60 17.10
N LEU A 945 18.12 4.71 16.40
CA LEU A 945 19.21 4.87 15.42
C LEU A 945 20.30 5.75 16.04
N LEU A 946 21.52 5.25 16.09
CA LEU A 946 22.69 5.89 16.71
C LEU A 946 23.76 6.17 15.67
N ALA A 947 24.45 7.30 15.80
CA ALA A 947 25.77 7.50 15.20
C ALA A 947 26.84 7.47 16.29
N VAL A 948 27.89 6.70 16.05
CA VAL A 948 28.98 6.44 16.99
C VAL A 948 30.30 6.78 16.32
N ASN A 949 31.22 7.39 17.06
CA ASN A 949 32.58 7.60 16.60
C ASN A 949 33.33 6.25 16.61
N PRO A 950 33.76 5.71 15.45
CA PRO A 950 34.31 4.36 15.37
C PRO A 950 35.64 4.19 16.15
N VAL A 951 36.41 5.26 16.30
CA VAL A 951 37.71 5.24 16.97
C VAL A 951 37.54 5.20 18.50
N THR A 952 36.61 6.01 19.03
CA THR A 952 36.48 6.22 20.48
C THR A 952 35.31 5.45 21.10
N GLY A 953 34.34 5.00 20.32
CA GLY A 953 33.10 4.43 20.80
C GLY A 953 32.13 5.46 21.40
N SER A 954 32.42 6.76 21.29
CA SER A 954 31.54 7.81 21.82
C SER A 954 30.30 8.03 20.94
N LYS A 955 29.15 8.26 21.56
CA LYS A 955 27.89 8.58 20.85
C LYS A 955 27.98 9.99 20.27
N ILE A 956 27.69 10.12 18.99
CA ILE A 956 27.63 11.41 18.27
C ILE A 956 26.21 11.96 18.37
N TRP A 957 25.22 11.16 17.98
CA TRP A 957 23.80 11.50 18.12
C TRP A 957 22.94 10.24 18.23
N LYS A 958 21.69 10.42 18.67
CA LYS A 958 20.66 9.37 18.71
C LYS A 958 19.31 9.90 18.25
N SER A 959 18.57 9.09 17.49
CA SER A 959 17.18 9.34 17.11
C SER A 959 16.30 8.17 17.59
N ASN A 960 15.12 8.48 18.12
CA ASN A 960 14.17 7.48 18.59
C ASN A 960 12.95 7.42 17.66
N LEU A 961 12.77 6.28 17.03
CA LEU A 961 11.64 5.98 16.14
C LEU A 961 10.48 5.28 16.88
N GLY A 962 10.71 4.80 18.11
CA GLY A 962 9.67 4.22 18.97
C GLY A 962 9.16 2.84 18.54
N LYS A 963 9.68 2.28 17.45
CA LYS A 963 9.34 0.95 16.91
C LYS A 963 10.61 0.20 16.50
N PRO A 964 10.62 -1.15 16.58
CA PRO A 964 11.85 -1.91 16.37
C PRO A 964 12.48 -1.71 14.98
N LEU A 965 13.81 -1.73 14.93
CA LEU A 965 14.59 -1.63 13.70
C LEU A 965 15.31 -2.96 13.44
N PHE A 966 14.69 -3.84 12.66
CA PHE A 966 15.31 -5.08 12.14
C PHE A 966 16.15 -4.83 10.88
N SER A 967 15.85 -3.75 10.16
CA SER A 967 16.58 -3.32 8.98
C SER A 967 17.97 -2.80 9.41
N SER A 968 19.03 -3.30 8.76
CA SER A 968 20.36 -2.76 8.99
C SER A 968 20.49 -1.39 8.31
N PRO A 969 21.02 -0.36 8.99
CA PRO A 969 21.24 0.93 8.35
C PRO A 969 22.17 0.78 7.14
N HIS A 970 21.96 1.61 6.12
CA HIS A 970 22.89 1.76 5.00
C HIS A 970 23.10 3.24 4.73
N CYS A 971 24.33 3.66 4.46
CA CYS A 971 24.64 5.06 4.20
C CYS A 971 25.34 5.27 2.85
N ASN A 972 25.26 6.50 2.34
CA ASN A 972 26.15 7.03 1.31
C ASN A 972 26.95 8.22 1.88
N GLU A 973 27.47 9.09 1.01
CA GLU A 973 28.27 10.27 1.38
C GLU A 973 27.44 11.40 2.03
N ASN A 974 26.10 11.36 1.89
CA ASN A 974 25.20 12.43 2.31
C ASN A 974 24.23 11.99 3.43
N TYR A 975 23.75 10.76 3.35
CA TYR A 975 22.58 10.29 4.09
C TYR A 975 22.77 8.87 4.64
N VAL A 976 21.99 8.56 5.68
CA VAL A 976 21.81 7.22 6.23
C VAL A 976 20.34 6.83 6.16
N PHE A 977 20.09 5.61 5.72
CA PHE A 977 18.76 5.04 5.49
C PHE A 977 18.54 3.85 6.41
N VAL A 978 17.32 3.71 6.96
CA VAL A 978 16.95 2.55 7.79
C VAL A 978 15.46 2.24 7.66
N GLY A 979 15.11 0.97 7.51
CA GLY A 979 13.73 0.49 7.53
C GLY A 979 13.22 0.25 8.96
N CYS A 980 11.92 0.43 9.17
CA CYS A 980 11.28 0.27 10.46
C CYS A 980 10.05 -0.64 10.37
N VAL A 981 9.73 -1.30 11.49
CA VAL A 981 8.55 -2.18 11.59
C VAL A 981 7.24 -1.42 11.43
N ASP A 982 7.24 -0.11 11.63
CA ASP A 982 6.08 0.77 11.43
C ASP A 982 5.68 0.95 9.95
N GLY A 983 6.40 0.31 9.02
CA GLY A 983 6.16 0.41 7.59
C GLY A 983 6.81 1.64 6.95
N ASN A 984 7.83 2.23 7.57
CA ASN A 984 8.53 3.37 6.98
C ASN A 984 10.01 3.05 6.68
N LEU A 985 10.50 3.56 5.56
CA LEU A 985 11.92 3.78 5.30
C LEU A 985 12.26 5.22 5.70
N TYR A 986 13.21 5.38 6.61
CA TYR A 986 13.67 6.68 7.09
C TYR A 986 14.98 7.08 6.46
N CYS A 987 15.12 8.37 6.13
CA CYS A 987 16.36 9.00 5.70
C CYS A 987 16.79 10.06 6.73
N TYR A 988 18.05 9.99 7.14
CA TYR A 988 18.68 10.96 8.03
C TYR A 988 19.94 11.53 7.39
N SER A 989 20.24 12.78 7.72
CA SER A 989 21.55 13.37 7.48
C SER A 989 22.59 12.74 8.41
N HIS A 990 23.88 12.87 8.06
CA HIS A 990 24.96 12.45 8.95
C HIS A 990 25.04 13.25 10.26
N SER A 991 24.34 14.39 10.37
CA SER A 991 24.18 15.17 11.61
C SER A 991 23.03 14.68 12.50
N GLY A 992 22.21 13.74 12.04
CA GLY A 992 21.11 13.15 12.81
C GLY A 992 19.74 13.82 12.58
N GLU A 993 19.62 14.67 11.56
CA GLU A 993 18.36 15.30 11.19
C GLU A 993 17.57 14.38 10.26
N LYS A 994 16.27 14.15 10.55
CA LYS A 994 15.39 13.40 9.66
C LYS A 994 15.10 14.23 8.42
N VAL A 995 15.53 13.77 7.25
CA VAL A 995 15.39 14.48 5.97
C VAL A 995 14.03 14.18 5.36
N TRP A 996 13.69 12.89 5.25
CA TRP A 996 12.40 12.44 4.74
C TRP A 996 12.07 11.04 5.27
N GLN A 997 10.83 10.61 5.04
CA GLN A 997 10.38 9.25 5.27
C GLN A 997 9.50 8.79 4.09
N PHE A 998 9.57 7.51 3.77
CA PHE A 998 8.74 6.86 2.76
C PHE A 998 7.91 5.75 3.40
N SER A 999 6.60 5.74 3.18
CA SER A 999 5.67 4.79 3.81
C SER A 999 5.25 3.66 2.86
N THR A 1000 5.33 2.43 3.34
CA THR A 1000 4.79 1.20 2.73
C THR A 1000 3.53 0.76 3.47
N ASN A 1001 2.84 -0.26 2.96
CA ASN A 1001 1.63 -0.83 3.59
C ASN A 1001 1.94 -1.97 4.56
N GLY A 1002 3.21 -2.23 4.85
CA GLY A 1002 3.64 -3.31 5.74
C GLY A 1002 5.06 -3.08 6.27
N PRO A 1003 5.49 -3.81 7.31
CA PRO A 1003 6.80 -3.63 7.93
C PRO A 1003 7.98 -3.69 6.96
N VAL A 1004 9.01 -2.86 7.19
CA VAL A 1004 10.23 -2.81 6.37
C VAL A 1004 11.38 -3.47 7.14
N PHE A 1005 11.55 -4.79 6.96
CA PHE A 1005 12.65 -5.55 7.58
C PHE A 1005 13.86 -5.63 6.64
N SER A 1006 13.64 -5.56 5.32
CA SER A 1006 14.71 -5.48 4.34
C SER A 1006 15.62 -4.30 4.65
N SER A 1007 16.93 -4.52 4.57
CA SER A 1007 17.88 -3.39 4.60
C SER A 1007 17.77 -2.61 3.28
N PRO A 1008 17.94 -1.28 3.29
CA PRO A 1008 18.05 -0.52 2.06
C PRO A 1008 19.34 -0.89 1.31
N CYS A 1009 19.23 -1.06 -0.01
CA CYS A 1009 20.32 -1.32 -0.93
C CYS A 1009 20.52 -0.10 -1.81
N LEU A 1010 21.74 0.42 -1.86
CA LEU A 1010 22.08 1.57 -2.71
C LEU A 1010 22.74 1.08 -3.99
N SER A 1011 22.33 1.65 -5.13
CA SER A 1011 23.03 1.41 -6.38
C SER A 1011 24.44 1.98 -6.31
N SER A 1012 25.47 1.12 -6.37
CA SER A 1012 26.87 1.54 -6.49
C SER A 1012 27.18 2.18 -7.85
N LEU A 1013 26.35 1.93 -8.85
CA LEU A 1013 26.51 2.36 -10.24
C LEU A 1013 25.92 3.75 -10.49
N THR A 1014 24.72 4.01 -9.97
CA THR A 1014 24.01 5.28 -10.19
C THR A 1014 24.09 6.20 -8.97
N LYS A 1015 24.32 5.66 -7.76
CA LYS A 1015 24.31 6.36 -6.47
C LYS A 1015 23.07 7.25 -6.22
N GLN A 1016 21.97 7.02 -6.93
CA GLN A 1016 20.77 7.86 -6.89
C GLN A 1016 19.50 7.09 -6.50
N GLU A 1017 19.57 5.76 -6.49
CA GLU A 1017 18.42 4.88 -6.29
C GLU A 1017 18.61 4.04 -5.02
N ILE A 1018 17.51 3.87 -4.29
CA ILE A 1018 17.42 3.13 -3.04
C ILE A 1018 16.40 2.00 -3.25
N TYR A 1019 16.84 0.76 -3.11
CA TYR A 1019 16.01 -0.43 -3.27
C TYR A 1019 15.77 -1.12 -1.94
N PHE A 1020 14.54 -1.52 -1.66
CA PHE A 1020 14.22 -2.25 -0.44
C PHE A 1020 12.94 -3.07 -0.60
N GLY A 1021 12.89 -4.21 0.11
CA GLY A 1021 11.70 -5.04 0.22
C GLY A 1021 10.81 -4.63 1.39
N SER A 1022 9.53 -4.98 1.30
CA SER A 1022 8.56 -4.78 2.37
C SER A 1022 7.67 -6.01 2.53
N HIS A 1023 7.07 -6.12 3.71
CA HIS A 1023 6.21 -7.25 4.06
C HIS A 1023 4.84 -7.18 3.39
N ASP A 1024 4.47 -6.04 2.81
CA ASP A 1024 3.28 -5.87 1.96
C ASP A 1024 3.42 -6.48 0.55
N CYS A 1025 4.40 -7.36 0.38
CA CYS A 1025 4.70 -8.07 -0.87
C CYS A 1025 5.24 -7.17 -1.99
N PHE A 1026 5.77 -5.99 -1.69
CA PHE A 1026 6.38 -5.12 -2.69
C PHE A 1026 7.91 -4.97 -2.52
N ILE A 1027 8.58 -4.80 -3.66
CA ILE A 1027 9.95 -4.28 -3.77
C ILE A 1027 9.84 -2.84 -4.27
N TYR A 1028 10.47 -1.92 -3.56
CA TYR A 1028 10.40 -0.49 -3.83
C TYR A 1028 11.73 0.02 -4.38
N CYS A 1029 11.64 1.01 -5.27
CA CYS A 1029 12.75 1.85 -5.68
C CYS A 1029 12.39 3.31 -5.43
N CYS A 1030 13.17 3.98 -4.59
CA CYS A 1030 13.05 5.40 -4.31
C CYS A 1030 14.29 6.14 -4.80
N ASN A 1031 14.13 7.43 -5.13
CA ASN A 1031 15.26 8.31 -5.36
C ASN A 1031 15.81 8.86 -4.02
N MET A 1032 16.92 9.61 -4.08
CA MET A 1032 17.56 10.20 -2.89
C MET A 1032 16.72 11.26 -2.18
N GLU A 1033 15.68 11.81 -2.83
CA GLU A 1033 14.72 12.75 -2.25
C GLU A 1033 13.52 12.06 -1.59
N GLY A 1034 13.46 10.72 -1.62
CA GLY A 1034 12.38 9.93 -1.01
C GLY A 1034 11.16 9.73 -1.92
N ASN A 1035 11.24 10.12 -3.20
CA ASN A 1035 10.16 9.90 -4.17
C ASN A 1035 10.21 8.47 -4.70
N LEU A 1036 9.03 7.85 -4.84
CA LEU A 1036 8.89 6.56 -5.49
C LEU A 1036 9.20 6.67 -6.99
N LEU A 1037 10.15 5.88 -7.46
CA LEU A 1037 10.44 5.73 -8.88
C LEU A 1037 9.61 4.61 -9.49
N TRP A 1038 9.61 3.45 -8.83
CA TRP A 1038 8.78 2.30 -9.20
C TRP A 1038 8.61 1.36 -8.01
N LYS A 1039 7.59 0.49 -8.09
CA LYS A 1039 7.46 -0.66 -7.18
C LYS A 1039 7.09 -1.91 -7.98
N PHE A 1040 7.52 -3.06 -7.49
CA PHE A 1040 7.28 -4.37 -8.08
C PHE A 1040 6.53 -5.25 -7.08
N GLU A 1041 5.43 -5.87 -7.52
CA GLU A 1041 4.64 -6.79 -6.68
C GLU A 1041 5.24 -8.20 -6.72
N ALA A 1042 5.86 -8.60 -5.61
CA ALA A 1042 6.29 -9.97 -5.38
C ALA A 1042 5.11 -10.84 -4.92
N THR A 1043 5.25 -12.17 -4.99
CA THR A 1043 4.18 -13.11 -4.61
C THR A 1043 4.04 -13.33 -3.10
N SER A 1044 5.00 -12.89 -2.30
CA SER A 1044 5.00 -12.98 -0.85
C SER A 1044 5.88 -11.88 -0.24
N SER A 1045 5.87 -11.73 1.08
CA SER A 1045 6.66 -10.74 1.82
C SER A 1045 8.15 -10.83 1.49
N VAL A 1046 8.81 -9.68 1.37
CA VAL A 1046 10.23 -9.56 1.00
C VAL A 1046 11.05 -9.16 2.23
N TYR A 1047 11.80 -10.13 2.77
CA TYR A 1047 12.68 -9.94 3.93
C TYR A 1047 14.12 -9.64 3.52
N GLY A 1048 14.61 -10.37 2.52
CA GLY A 1048 15.99 -10.27 2.05
C GLY A 1048 16.28 -8.92 1.42
N THR A 1049 17.45 -8.36 1.72
CA THR A 1049 17.97 -7.16 1.09
C THR A 1049 18.18 -7.40 -0.41
N PRO A 1050 17.59 -6.60 -1.31
CA PRO A 1050 17.86 -6.69 -2.74
C PRO A 1050 19.34 -6.47 -3.10
N PHE A 1051 19.78 -6.99 -4.24
CA PHE A 1051 21.17 -6.88 -4.72
C PHE A 1051 21.20 -6.29 -6.14
N VAL A 1052 21.81 -5.12 -6.34
CA VAL A 1052 21.92 -4.48 -7.66
C VAL A 1052 23.23 -4.90 -8.32
N PHE A 1053 23.19 -5.38 -9.55
CA PHE A 1053 24.37 -5.83 -10.27
C PHE A 1053 24.31 -5.47 -11.74
N GLN A 1054 25.46 -5.55 -12.40
CA GLN A 1054 25.61 -5.36 -13.83
C GLN A 1054 26.62 -6.40 -14.32
N SER A 1055 26.32 -7.03 -15.45
CA SER A 1055 27.18 -8.06 -16.04
C SER A 1055 27.29 -7.86 -17.54
N ASP A 1056 28.51 -7.91 -18.07
CA ASP A 1056 28.78 -7.82 -19.51
C ASP A 1056 28.10 -8.97 -20.27
N ASP A 1057 28.00 -10.15 -19.66
CA ASP A 1057 27.35 -11.34 -20.22
C ASP A 1057 25.82 -11.20 -20.32
N LEU A 1058 25.22 -10.22 -19.63
CA LEU A 1058 23.78 -10.00 -19.54
C LEU A 1058 23.37 -8.67 -20.21
N ASN A 1059 23.93 -8.41 -21.39
CA ASN A 1059 23.71 -7.19 -22.19
C ASN A 1059 24.07 -5.89 -21.46
N ASN A 1060 24.89 -5.98 -20.41
CA ASN A 1060 25.32 -4.85 -19.59
C ASN A 1060 24.15 -4.02 -19.00
N LYS A 1061 22.98 -4.64 -18.80
CA LYS A 1061 21.84 -4.03 -18.11
C LYS A 1061 22.14 -3.91 -16.61
N ILE A 1062 21.61 -2.85 -15.97
CA ILE A 1062 21.61 -2.75 -14.50
C ILE A 1062 20.40 -3.54 -13.99
N LEU A 1063 20.67 -4.63 -13.29
CA LEU A 1063 19.68 -5.58 -12.81
C LEU A 1063 19.61 -5.56 -11.28
N LEU A 1064 18.47 -5.98 -10.74
CA LEU A 1064 18.21 -6.09 -9.31
C LEU A 1064 17.72 -7.51 -9.03
N ALA A 1065 18.43 -8.23 -8.17
CA ALA A 1065 17.95 -9.50 -7.65
C ALA A 1065 17.27 -9.32 -6.30
N ALA A 1066 16.13 -9.97 -6.13
CA ALA A 1066 15.38 -9.96 -4.89
C ALA A 1066 14.69 -11.31 -4.66
N VAL A 1067 14.36 -11.61 -3.41
CA VAL A 1067 13.75 -12.89 -3.03
C VAL A 1067 12.53 -12.67 -2.15
N SER A 1068 11.46 -13.41 -2.44
CA SER A 1068 10.26 -13.43 -1.59
C SER A 1068 10.20 -14.70 -0.76
N THR A 1069 9.51 -14.63 0.38
CA THR A 1069 9.43 -15.71 1.38
C THR A 1069 8.81 -17.01 0.87
N ASP A 1070 8.07 -16.99 -0.23
CA ASP A 1070 7.55 -18.19 -0.89
C ASP A 1070 8.59 -18.92 -1.76
N GLY A 1071 9.86 -18.49 -1.69
CA GLY A 1071 10.99 -19.10 -2.36
C GLY A 1071 11.27 -18.54 -3.76
N LYS A 1072 10.52 -17.56 -4.25
CA LYS A 1072 10.79 -16.98 -5.57
C LYS A 1072 12.01 -16.07 -5.57
N VAL A 1073 12.82 -16.22 -6.61
CA VAL A 1073 13.97 -15.38 -6.94
C VAL A 1073 13.60 -14.55 -8.17
N TRP A 1074 13.60 -13.23 -8.00
CA TRP A 1074 13.22 -12.26 -9.01
C TRP A 1074 14.46 -11.54 -9.53
N ILE A 1075 14.59 -11.42 -10.85
CA ILE A 1075 15.57 -10.59 -11.52
C ILE A 1075 14.80 -9.47 -12.21
N LEU A 1076 14.97 -8.25 -11.73
CA LEU A 1076 14.29 -7.06 -12.20
C LEU A 1076 15.26 -6.15 -12.92
N ASN A 1077 14.76 -5.36 -13.85
CA ASN A 1077 15.47 -4.20 -14.35
C ASN A 1077 15.53 -3.13 -13.25
N ALA A 1078 16.72 -2.72 -12.83
CA ALA A 1078 16.86 -1.82 -11.69
C ALA A 1078 16.29 -0.42 -11.95
N LYS A 1079 16.16 0.00 -13.22
CA LYS A 1079 15.62 1.32 -13.58
C LYS A 1079 14.11 1.33 -13.74
N SER A 1080 13.53 0.29 -14.32
CA SER A 1080 12.08 0.25 -14.61
C SER A 1080 11.27 -0.61 -13.65
N GLY A 1081 11.91 -1.47 -12.86
CA GLY A 1081 11.25 -2.47 -12.02
C GLY A 1081 10.63 -3.63 -12.81
N ALA A 1082 10.81 -3.68 -14.13
CA ALA A 1082 10.26 -4.75 -14.97
C ALA A 1082 10.94 -6.09 -14.65
N ALA A 1083 10.16 -7.17 -14.56
CA ALA A 1083 10.71 -8.51 -14.38
C ALA A 1083 11.41 -8.99 -15.66
N GLU A 1084 12.70 -9.28 -15.55
CA GLU A 1084 13.55 -9.79 -16.62
C GLU A 1084 13.72 -11.31 -16.51
N GLY A 1085 13.63 -11.86 -15.29
CA GLY A 1085 13.69 -13.30 -15.01
C GLY A 1085 13.07 -13.66 -13.66
N VAL A 1086 12.59 -14.89 -13.52
CA VAL A 1086 12.06 -15.42 -12.27
C VAL A 1086 12.30 -16.92 -12.16
N ASP A 1087 12.64 -17.39 -10.97
CA ASP A 1087 12.73 -18.81 -10.63
C ASP A 1087 12.19 -19.05 -9.22
N LYS A 1088 12.02 -20.31 -8.82
CA LYS A 1088 11.47 -20.69 -7.51
C LYS A 1088 12.29 -21.78 -6.84
N LEU A 1089 12.81 -21.45 -5.66
CA LEU A 1089 13.43 -22.40 -4.75
C LEU A 1089 12.37 -23.23 -3.99
N PRO A 1090 12.73 -24.44 -3.50
CA PRO A 1090 11.75 -25.37 -2.95
C PRO A 1090 11.22 -25.01 -1.55
N GLY A 1091 11.85 -24.06 -0.87
CA GLY A 1091 11.50 -23.67 0.50
C GLY A 1091 11.51 -22.16 0.69
N GLU A 1092 11.21 -21.73 1.92
CA GLU A 1092 11.19 -20.31 2.26
C GLU A 1092 12.60 -19.71 2.20
N VAL A 1093 12.67 -18.43 1.81
CA VAL A 1093 13.94 -17.71 1.67
C VAL A 1093 13.90 -16.43 2.51
N PHE A 1094 14.80 -16.36 3.48
CA PHE A 1094 15.04 -15.18 4.33
C PHE A 1094 16.45 -14.60 4.11
N SER A 1095 17.37 -15.40 3.57
CA SER A 1095 18.70 -14.96 3.14
C SER A 1095 18.60 -13.94 2.01
N SER A 1096 19.37 -12.86 2.08
CA SER A 1096 19.57 -11.97 0.93
C SER A 1096 20.38 -12.68 -0.17
N PRO A 1097 20.08 -12.46 -1.47
CA PRO A 1097 20.91 -12.97 -2.56
C PRO A 1097 22.22 -12.16 -2.68
N VAL A 1098 23.29 -12.83 -3.11
CA VAL A 1098 24.58 -12.20 -3.46
C VAL A 1098 25.02 -12.68 -4.83
N ILE A 1099 25.49 -11.77 -5.67
CA ILE A 1099 25.76 -12.07 -7.08
C ILE A 1099 27.18 -11.67 -7.46
N TRP A 1100 27.83 -12.54 -8.23
CA TRP A 1100 29.11 -12.28 -8.87
C TRP A 1100 29.09 -12.75 -10.33
N GLY A 1101 29.30 -11.84 -11.28
CA GLY A 1101 29.15 -12.11 -12.70
C GLY A 1101 27.72 -12.56 -13.02
N THR A 1102 27.57 -13.82 -13.44
CA THR A 1102 26.28 -14.48 -13.71
C THR A 1102 25.85 -15.45 -12.61
N LYS A 1103 26.57 -15.53 -11.49
CA LYS A 1103 26.31 -16.50 -10.41
C LYS A 1103 25.60 -15.84 -9.25
N LEU A 1104 24.40 -16.31 -8.92
CA LEU A 1104 23.58 -15.86 -7.80
C LEU A 1104 23.61 -16.91 -6.70
N VAL A 1105 24.05 -16.52 -5.50
CA VAL A 1105 24.10 -17.39 -4.32
C VAL A 1105 23.06 -16.94 -3.29
N VAL A 1106 22.30 -17.89 -2.74
CA VAL A 1106 21.27 -17.60 -1.73
C VAL A 1106 21.00 -18.81 -0.83
N GLY A 1107 20.76 -18.56 0.46
CA GLY A 1107 20.33 -19.57 1.44
C GLY A 1107 18.83 -19.82 1.42
N CYS A 1108 18.42 -21.07 1.66
CA CYS A 1108 17.01 -21.46 1.75
C CYS A 1108 16.75 -22.27 3.02
N ARG A 1109 15.53 -22.16 3.57
CA ARG A 1109 15.11 -22.87 4.79
C ARG A 1109 14.88 -24.37 4.59
N ASN A 1110 14.98 -24.87 3.36
CA ASN A 1110 14.97 -26.30 3.07
C ASN A 1110 16.34 -26.97 3.30
N ASP A 1111 17.21 -26.35 4.12
CA ASP A 1111 18.54 -26.80 4.53
C ASP A 1111 19.67 -26.58 3.51
N TYR A 1112 19.38 -26.01 2.33
CA TYR A 1112 20.37 -25.83 1.27
C TYR A 1112 20.77 -24.38 1.03
N VAL A 1113 22.03 -24.21 0.63
CA VAL A 1113 22.53 -23.02 -0.08
C VAL A 1113 22.51 -23.33 -1.56
N TYR A 1114 22.00 -22.41 -2.38
CA TYR A 1114 21.89 -22.55 -3.82
C TYR A 1114 22.83 -21.59 -4.54
N CYS A 1115 23.46 -22.05 -5.61
CA CYS A 1115 24.03 -21.20 -6.65
C CYS A 1115 23.26 -21.39 -7.95
N LEU A 1116 22.79 -20.29 -8.51
CA LEU A 1116 22.03 -20.23 -9.75
C LEU A 1116 22.83 -19.45 -10.81
N ASP A 1117 22.73 -19.89 -12.05
CA ASP A 1117 23.34 -19.24 -13.20
C ASP A 1117 22.31 -18.42 -13.94
N LEU A 1118 22.67 -17.17 -14.21
CA LEU A 1118 21.90 -16.21 -14.98
C LEU A 1118 22.35 -16.26 -16.44
N TYR A 1119 21.44 -16.52 -17.37
CA TYR A 1119 21.74 -16.51 -18.81
C TYR A 1119 20.54 -16.02 -19.62
N ILE A 1120 20.81 -15.58 -20.85
CA ILE A 1120 19.78 -15.09 -21.78
C ILE A 1120 19.13 -16.29 -22.47
N ALA A 1121 17.80 -16.40 -22.38
CA ALA A 1121 17.05 -17.48 -22.99
C ALA A 1121 17.21 -17.47 -24.52
N GLY A 1122 17.72 -18.57 -25.09
CA GLY A 1122 17.95 -18.72 -26.53
C GLY A 1122 19.41 -18.66 -26.99
N LYS A 1123 20.38 -18.52 -26.07
CA LYS A 1123 21.81 -18.75 -26.31
C LYS A 1123 22.31 -19.98 -25.56
#